data_AF-A0A3A8G0U6-F1
#
_entry.id   AF-A0A3A8G0U6-F1
#
_cell.length_a   1.000
_cell.length_b   1.000
_cell.length_c   1.000
_cell.angle_alpha   90.00
_cell.angle_beta   90.00
_cell.angle_gamma   90.00
#
_symmetry.space_group_name_H-M   'P 1'
#
loop_
_entity.id
_entity.type
_entity.pdbx_description
1 polymer ?
#
loop_
_entity_poly.entity_id
_entity_poly.type
_entity_poly.pdbx_seq_one_letter_code
_entity_poly.pdbx_strand_id
1 'polypeptide(L)'
;MTQLNQAFRFRQSCLVAAVSMLLTPSVYALQDLPDEALSKTTGEGVALLPENFKFVFQGPNDLSTASSYNKTPAVTNPEKYDTGFIRIIPRGGNYEQLFEQSRQAVYDNAYFQNYTAKVTGYYQIYYTDVYNAEYKNVYNNTATRADVLQNFTTTYKATFESQKVEEFAAQQYYIDRYNALYNKRRDDTLLGLSGCTLCLHTESEEKSQVWAYNEVRKEIRNDKAADIQTYANVQLAQKTNEEMDLRAIRSAKAKAQESYTSKELTLRTAAVAAANTALNTTDHVAALKASRSKADIFIYGLALSKSNGNMNQRFSNQGINWGTAENPWLFRSGTAKDIQQYNAQNKADIAYIALEAPLAQVGGNATEDKIKLGFWTDIFSRTLDSSNKVNQLTGAPADGLDKDYRLRAQFVANGLSIDGSQVRLFQTQPSTITQQSQTLGMASILRLNTNDDPSKLTINDTNLDAKGIRISTAAKSDTDDGTASTPALDGSFAPLFNDKEGLYLYSTNINLVLGNMYQPFIIGSEGNNIILELTRIPNVPEIYTKIYSYYADTDANNTLIKKDTNGAPQLKGVDGVYRTLMGSTCNVASCGTNTSQITANGTTKDYQGTNATHSSIAIGSVTRDTSTNMLKANRDQASTGIVFKNAAGTAINLGSAAIDGVLIQHLKIKTTGL
;
A
#
# COMPACT_ATOMS: atom_id res chain seq x y z
N MET A 1 61.56 -4.81 20.03
CA MET A 1 61.23 -3.83 18.96
C MET A 1 60.41 -4.55 17.92
N THR A 2 59.10 -4.36 17.93
CA THR A 2 58.18 -4.94 16.96
C THR A 2 57.25 -3.81 16.54
N GLN A 3 57.42 -3.36 15.29
CA GLN A 3 56.74 -2.21 14.72
C GLN A 3 55.27 -2.54 14.43
N LEU A 4 54.36 -1.72 14.96
CA LEU A 4 52.98 -1.58 14.50
C LEU A 4 52.99 -0.92 13.12
N ASN A 5 52.73 -1.69 12.06
CA ASN A 5 52.56 -1.15 10.71
C ASN A 5 51.07 -0.87 10.44
N GLN A 6 50.81 0.37 10.02
CA GLN A 6 49.56 0.98 9.53
C GLN A 6 48.54 1.45 10.57
N ALA A 7 48.68 2.73 10.96
CA ALA A 7 47.60 3.53 11.50
C ALA A 7 46.62 3.93 10.39
N PHE A 8 45.37 3.47 10.47
CA PHE A 8 44.28 3.94 9.61
C PHE A 8 43.99 5.41 9.92
N ARG A 9 44.32 6.31 8.99
CA ARG A 9 44.05 7.75 9.12
C ARG A 9 42.61 8.04 8.68
N PHE A 10 41.74 8.41 9.63
CA PHE A 10 40.45 9.04 9.33
C PHE A 10 40.66 10.32 8.51
N ARG A 11 39.78 10.61 7.53
CA ARG A 11 39.79 11.92 6.84
C ARG A 11 39.48 13.03 7.86
N GLN A 12 40.12 14.20 7.71
CA GLN A 12 40.06 15.34 8.64
C GLN A 12 38.65 15.75 9.06
N SER A 13 37.63 15.58 8.22
CA SER A 13 36.23 15.94 8.53
C SER A 13 35.56 15.05 9.58
N CYS A 14 35.91 13.76 9.67
CA CYS A 14 35.35 12.85 10.69
C CYS A 14 36.07 12.98 12.04
N LEU A 15 37.36 13.35 12.00
CA LEU A 15 38.18 13.57 13.19
C LEU A 15 37.68 14.78 14.01
N VAL A 16 37.24 15.87 13.34
CA VAL A 16 36.74 17.08 14.01
C VAL A 16 35.46 16.82 14.81
N ALA A 17 34.55 15.98 14.30
CA ALA A 17 33.33 15.61 15.03
C ALA A 17 33.66 14.72 16.25
N ALA A 18 34.60 13.78 16.12
CA ALA A 18 35.03 12.92 17.21
C ALA A 18 35.83 13.67 18.29
N VAL A 19 36.72 14.59 17.90
CA VAL A 19 37.52 15.40 18.83
C VAL A 19 36.66 16.39 19.61
N SER A 20 35.57 16.89 19.02
CA SER A 20 34.61 17.78 19.71
C SER A 20 33.86 17.09 20.85
N MET A 21 33.68 15.76 20.78
CA MET A 21 33.05 14.96 21.83
C MET A 21 34.02 14.59 22.98
N LEU A 22 35.33 14.62 22.75
CA LEU A 22 36.35 14.18 23.71
C LEU A 22 36.83 15.30 24.66
N LEU A 23 36.29 16.52 24.55
CA LEU A 23 36.72 17.69 25.32
C LEU A 23 35.82 18.03 26.53
N THR A 24 34.91 17.16 26.93
CA THR A 24 34.14 17.33 28.18
C THR A 24 34.95 16.83 29.39
N PRO A 25 35.05 17.60 30.49
CA PRO A 25 35.85 17.21 31.65
C PRO A 25 35.31 15.96 32.34
N SER A 26 36.20 15.01 32.62
CA SER A 26 35.94 13.75 33.30
C SER A 26 35.72 13.93 34.81
N VAL A 27 34.60 13.41 35.31
CA VAL A 27 34.34 13.27 36.76
C VAL A 27 34.54 11.80 37.13
N TYR A 28 35.34 11.58 38.16
CA TYR A 28 35.64 10.27 38.75
C TYR A 28 34.39 9.61 39.36
N ALA A 29 34.11 8.37 38.98
CA ALA A 29 33.56 7.31 39.84
C ALA A 29 33.39 6.03 39.01
N LEU A 30 34.23 5.01 39.22
CA LEU A 30 33.96 3.66 38.72
C LEU A 30 34.22 2.67 39.85
N GLN A 31 33.13 2.09 40.34
CA GLN A 31 33.10 0.88 41.14
C GLN A 31 33.30 -0.31 40.19
N ASP A 32 34.10 -1.30 40.58
CA ASP A 32 34.38 -2.49 39.77
C ASP A 32 33.08 -3.19 39.36
N LEU A 33 32.77 -3.16 38.06
CA LEU A 33 31.80 -4.05 37.45
C LEU A 33 32.44 -5.45 37.30
N PRO A 34 31.68 -6.55 37.46
CA PRO A 34 32.23 -7.90 37.38
C PRO A 34 32.83 -8.19 35.98
N ASP A 35 34.15 -8.30 35.94
CA ASP A 35 35.02 -8.40 34.75
C ASP A 35 34.73 -9.60 33.83
N GLU A 36 34.03 -10.63 34.34
CA GLU A 36 33.81 -11.89 33.61
C GLU A 36 32.82 -11.76 32.43
N ALA A 37 31.96 -10.73 32.43
CA ALA A 37 31.08 -10.41 31.31
C ALA A 37 31.72 -9.49 30.26
N LEU A 38 32.60 -8.56 30.69
CA LEU A 38 33.29 -7.60 29.81
C LEU A 38 34.53 -8.20 29.14
N SER A 39 35.13 -9.24 29.74
CA SER A 39 36.32 -9.94 29.22
C SER A 39 36.10 -10.66 27.88
N LYS A 40 34.86 -11.02 27.52
CA LYS A 40 34.55 -11.70 26.24
C LYS A 40 34.32 -10.73 25.07
N THR A 41 34.21 -9.43 25.33
CA THR A 41 34.14 -8.40 24.30
C THR A 41 35.53 -7.85 24.02
N THR A 42 36.09 -8.13 22.83
CA THR A 42 37.31 -7.47 22.37
C THR A 42 36.99 -6.00 22.04
N GLY A 43 37.03 -5.12 23.05
CA GLY A 43 36.88 -3.66 22.92
C GLY A 43 36.64 -2.97 24.26
N GLU A 44 37.36 -1.87 24.52
CA GLU A 44 37.09 -0.95 25.64
C GLU A 44 35.75 -0.23 25.40
N GLY A 45 34.91 -0.12 26.43
CA GLY A 45 33.58 0.49 26.33
C GLY A 45 33.11 1.07 27.66
N VAL A 46 32.12 1.97 27.58
CA VAL A 46 31.47 2.60 28.73
C VAL A 46 30.12 1.93 28.94
N ALA A 47 29.90 1.37 30.13
CA ALA A 47 28.59 0.94 30.58
C ALA A 47 27.81 2.15 31.12
N LEU A 48 26.57 2.30 30.69
CA LEU A 48 25.65 3.33 31.20
C LEU A 48 24.50 2.65 31.94
N LEU A 49 24.17 3.17 33.13
CA LEU A 49 23.08 2.70 33.97
C LEU A 49 22.21 3.89 34.36
N PRO A 50 21.21 4.24 33.54
CA PRO A 50 20.19 5.19 33.93
C PRO A 50 19.37 4.65 35.12
N GLU A 51 19.56 5.22 36.30
CA GLU A 51 18.88 4.79 37.53
C GLU A 51 17.92 5.86 38.05
N ASN A 52 16.72 5.42 38.43
CA ASN A 52 15.63 6.21 39.01
C ASN A 52 15.39 7.56 38.31
N PHE A 53 15.45 7.57 36.98
CA PHE A 53 15.37 8.79 36.19
C PHE A 53 14.02 8.94 35.50
N LYS A 54 13.61 10.19 35.28
CA LYS A 54 12.44 10.58 34.48
C LYS A 54 12.74 11.93 33.84
N PHE A 55 12.12 12.24 32.71
CA PHE A 55 12.28 13.56 32.09
C PHE A 55 10.93 14.13 31.65
N VAL A 56 10.81 15.45 31.70
CA VAL A 56 9.66 16.22 31.20
C VAL A 56 10.18 17.47 30.52
N PHE A 57 9.65 17.80 29.34
CA PHE A 57 9.92 19.07 28.66
C PHE A 57 9.01 20.14 29.26
N GLN A 58 9.62 21.15 29.88
CA GLN A 58 8.94 22.31 30.47
C GLN A 58 9.42 23.59 29.77
N GLY A 59 8.51 24.55 29.60
CA GLY A 59 8.78 25.82 28.93
C GLY A 59 9.56 26.78 29.84
N PRO A 60 10.36 27.70 29.26
CA PRO A 60 10.99 28.78 30.02
C PRO A 60 9.92 29.70 30.61
N ASN A 61 9.94 29.92 31.94
CA ASN A 61 8.91 30.63 32.70
C ASN A 61 7.52 29.99 32.65
N ASP A 62 7.42 28.66 32.54
CA ASP A 62 6.16 27.96 32.76
C ASP A 62 5.49 28.45 34.06
N LEU A 63 4.16 28.36 34.15
CA LEU A 63 3.38 28.69 35.38
C LEU A 63 3.93 27.98 36.64
N SER A 64 4.78 26.98 36.44
CA SER A 64 5.61 26.35 37.45
C SER A 64 7.08 26.78 37.38
N THR A 65 7.56 27.43 38.45
CA THR A 65 9.00 27.75 38.67
C THR A 65 9.79 26.55 39.22
N ALA A 66 9.14 25.41 39.45
CA ALA A 66 9.68 24.13 39.93
C ALA A 66 8.86 22.96 39.36
N SER A 67 9.17 21.69 39.69
CA SER A 67 8.33 20.56 39.24
C SER A 67 6.87 20.72 39.71
N SER A 68 5.92 20.77 38.77
CA SER A 68 4.48 20.92 39.06
C SER A 68 3.94 19.78 39.91
N TYR A 69 4.51 18.57 39.76
CA TYR A 69 4.10 17.37 40.49
C TYR A 69 4.55 17.34 41.96
N ASN A 70 5.54 18.17 42.33
CA ASN A 70 6.10 18.22 43.69
C ASN A 70 5.91 19.59 44.35
N LYS A 71 5.00 20.43 43.81
CA LYS A 71 4.69 21.75 44.38
C LYS A 71 4.02 21.62 45.76
N THR A 72 4.35 22.55 46.65
CA THR A 72 3.66 22.74 47.93
C THR A 72 3.11 24.17 48.00
N PRO A 73 1.79 24.37 48.13
CA PRO A 73 0.74 23.34 48.13
C PRO A 73 0.63 22.64 46.76
N ALA A 74 0.11 21.40 46.77
CA ALA A 74 -0.08 20.62 45.55
C ALA A 74 -1.04 21.32 44.59
N VAL A 75 -0.74 21.27 43.29
CA VAL A 75 -1.59 21.83 42.24
C VAL A 75 -2.49 20.74 41.65
N THR A 76 -3.73 21.10 41.32
CA THR A 76 -4.65 20.20 40.61
C THR A 76 -4.19 20.05 39.15
N ASN A 77 -4.17 18.81 38.65
CA ASN A 77 -3.75 18.46 37.28
C ASN A 77 -2.36 19.05 36.93
N PRO A 78 -1.30 18.63 37.65
CA PRO A 78 0.06 19.16 37.47
C PRO A 78 0.60 19.01 36.04
N GLU A 79 0.08 18.07 35.26
CA GLU A 79 0.40 17.88 33.85
C GLU A 79 0.04 19.10 32.99
N LYS A 80 -0.98 19.88 33.35
CA LYS A 80 -1.40 21.07 32.59
C LYS A 80 -0.32 22.15 32.51
N TYR A 81 0.69 22.07 33.38
CA TYR A 81 1.78 23.03 33.50
C TYR A 81 3.02 22.65 32.66
N ASP A 82 3.03 21.50 31.98
CA ASP A 82 4.18 21.04 31.20
C ASP A 82 4.04 21.49 29.73
N THR A 83 4.44 22.72 29.39
CA THR A 83 4.17 23.29 28.06
C THR A 83 5.39 23.36 27.13
N GLY A 84 6.56 22.90 27.59
CA GLY A 84 7.78 22.87 26.80
C GLY A 84 7.59 22.09 25.50
N PHE A 85 8.04 22.63 24.38
CA PHE A 85 7.67 22.14 23.06
C PHE A 85 8.82 22.02 22.06
N ILE A 86 8.60 21.17 21.06
CA ILE A 86 9.38 21.05 19.84
C ILE A 86 8.46 21.51 18.70
N ARG A 87 8.90 22.53 17.95
CA ARG A 87 8.20 23.01 16.76
C ARG A 87 8.82 22.40 15.52
N ILE A 88 7.99 21.73 14.72
CA ILE A 88 8.36 21.16 13.42
C ILE A 88 7.70 22.02 12.35
N ILE A 89 8.53 22.55 11.45
CA ILE A 89 8.09 23.39 10.33
C ILE A 89 8.37 22.62 9.03
N PRO A 90 7.36 22.01 8.40
CA PRO A 90 7.47 21.53 7.04
C PRO A 90 7.92 22.67 6.11
N ARG A 91 9.05 22.48 5.43
CA ARG A 91 9.58 23.39 4.41
C ARG A 91 9.62 22.66 3.07
N GLY A 92 9.35 23.35 1.96
CA GLY A 92 9.60 22.80 0.62
C GLY A 92 8.38 22.63 -0.29
N GLY A 93 7.38 23.51 -0.24
CA GLY A 93 6.34 23.54 -1.28
C GLY A 93 6.87 24.17 -2.58
N ASN A 94 6.70 23.51 -3.72
CA ASN A 94 6.89 24.13 -5.03
C ASN A 94 5.68 25.02 -5.33
N TYR A 95 5.84 26.34 -5.18
CA TYR A 95 4.75 27.30 -5.35
C TYR A 95 4.20 27.35 -6.78
N GLU A 96 5.04 27.08 -7.79
CA GLU A 96 4.59 26.97 -9.19
C GLU A 96 3.64 25.78 -9.35
N GLN A 97 4.01 24.64 -8.77
CA GLN A 97 3.16 23.44 -8.81
C GLN A 97 1.83 23.67 -8.08
N LEU A 98 1.85 24.35 -6.93
CA LEU A 98 0.62 24.69 -6.20
C LEU A 98 -0.27 25.66 -7.00
N PHE A 99 0.33 26.62 -7.71
CA PHE A 99 -0.40 27.54 -8.58
C PHE A 99 -1.06 26.79 -9.75
N GLU A 100 -0.34 25.89 -10.41
CA GLU A 100 -0.88 25.07 -11.51
C GLU A 100 -1.98 24.11 -11.04
N GLN A 101 -1.84 23.51 -9.86
CA GLN A 101 -2.89 22.68 -9.26
C GLN A 101 -4.18 23.48 -8.99
N SER A 102 -4.04 24.71 -8.47
CA SER A 102 -5.18 25.61 -8.25
C SER A 102 -5.90 25.93 -9.57
N ARG A 103 -5.16 26.22 -10.63
CA ARG A 103 -5.72 26.45 -11.97
C ARG A 103 -6.43 25.22 -12.49
N GLN A 104 -5.80 24.05 -12.41
CA GLN A 104 -6.38 22.79 -12.88
C GLN A 104 -7.69 22.46 -12.16
N ALA A 105 -7.77 22.66 -10.84
CA ALA A 105 -8.99 22.42 -10.08
C ALA A 105 -10.17 23.29 -10.54
N VAL A 106 -9.91 24.57 -10.86
CA VAL A 106 -10.93 25.48 -11.43
C VAL A 106 -11.40 24.99 -12.80
N TYR A 107 -10.45 24.61 -13.66
CA TYR A 107 -10.75 24.08 -14.98
C TYR A 107 -11.62 22.81 -14.89
N ASP A 108 -11.19 21.84 -14.10
CA ASP A 108 -11.84 20.53 -13.97
C ASP A 108 -13.26 20.66 -13.41
N ASN A 109 -13.45 21.52 -12.39
CA ASN A 109 -14.77 21.75 -11.83
C ASN A 109 -15.72 22.40 -12.85
N ALA A 110 -15.28 23.46 -13.53
CA ALA A 110 -16.08 24.11 -14.56
C ALA A 110 -16.40 23.17 -15.73
N TYR A 111 -15.45 22.34 -16.14
CA TYR A 111 -15.64 21.32 -17.17
C TYR A 111 -16.65 20.25 -16.73
N PHE A 112 -16.50 19.72 -15.51
CA PHE A 112 -17.40 18.71 -14.94
C PHE A 112 -18.86 19.18 -14.91
N GLN A 113 -19.10 20.41 -14.42
CA GLN A 113 -20.44 20.98 -14.34
C GLN A 113 -21.08 21.18 -15.73
N ASN A 114 -20.27 21.46 -16.75
CA ASN A 114 -20.78 21.78 -18.08
C ASN A 114 -20.79 20.60 -19.06
N TYR A 115 -20.04 19.53 -18.79
CA TYR A 115 -20.00 18.32 -19.61
C TYR A 115 -20.47 17.09 -18.82
N THR A 116 -19.67 16.61 -17.87
CA THR A 116 -19.87 15.33 -17.19
C THR A 116 -21.24 15.22 -16.51
N ALA A 117 -21.67 16.27 -15.79
CA ALA A 117 -22.97 16.29 -15.13
C ALA A 117 -24.16 16.28 -16.11
N LYS A 118 -23.98 16.78 -17.34
CA LYS A 118 -25.06 16.91 -18.35
C LYS A 118 -25.16 15.70 -19.26
N VAL A 119 -24.07 14.98 -19.50
CA VAL A 119 -24.02 13.82 -20.42
C VAL A 119 -24.93 12.68 -19.95
N THR A 120 -25.07 12.44 -18.65
CA THR A 120 -25.84 11.32 -18.08
C THR A 120 -27.32 11.32 -18.50
N GLY A 121 -27.92 12.48 -18.78
CA GLY A 121 -29.31 12.59 -19.25
C GLY A 121 -29.50 12.62 -20.77
N TYR A 122 -28.42 12.76 -21.55
CA TYR A 122 -28.50 13.13 -22.96
C TYR A 122 -28.47 11.94 -23.91
N TYR A 123 -27.92 10.79 -23.48
CA TYR A 123 -27.95 9.57 -24.29
C TYR A 123 -29.39 9.12 -24.59
N GLN A 124 -30.30 9.25 -23.62
CA GLN A 124 -31.71 8.94 -23.83
C GLN A 124 -32.31 9.81 -24.94
N ILE A 125 -32.19 11.13 -24.81
CA ILE A 125 -32.85 12.11 -25.68
C ILE A 125 -32.26 12.11 -27.10
N TYR A 126 -30.94 12.14 -27.21
CA TYR A 126 -30.26 12.38 -28.50
C TYR A 126 -29.84 11.11 -29.23
N TYR A 127 -29.82 9.97 -28.55
CA TYR A 127 -29.56 8.68 -29.19
C TYR A 127 -30.81 7.80 -29.20
N THR A 128 -31.32 7.44 -28.02
CA THR A 128 -32.38 6.42 -27.90
C THR A 128 -33.70 6.88 -28.53
N ASP A 129 -34.17 8.09 -28.21
CA ASP A 129 -35.43 8.60 -28.73
C ASP A 129 -35.37 8.86 -30.25
N VAL A 130 -34.23 9.39 -30.74
CA VAL A 130 -33.96 9.60 -32.17
C VAL A 130 -33.92 8.27 -32.93
N TYR A 131 -33.25 7.26 -32.36
CA TYR A 131 -33.19 5.91 -32.92
C TYR A 131 -34.59 5.32 -33.07
N ASN A 132 -35.38 5.35 -31.99
CA ASN A 132 -36.73 4.79 -31.97
C ASN A 132 -37.65 5.49 -32.97
N ALA A 133 -37.58 6.83 -33.07
CA ALA A 133 -38.36 7.61 -34.02
C ALA A 133 -37.99 7.27 -35.47
N GLU A 134 -36.70 7.21 -35.81
CA GLU A 134 -36.25 6.94 -37.17
C GLU A 134 -36.50 5.49 -37.59
N TYR A 135 -36.28 4.54 -36.69
CA TYR A 135 -36.60 3.15 -36.91
C TYR A 135 -38.08 3.00 -37.30
N LYS A 136 -38.97 3.63 -36.51
CA LYS A 136 -40.41 3.59 -36.77
C LYS A 136 -40.78 4.25 -38.10
N ASN A 137 -40.14 5.35 -38.47
CA ASN A 137 -40.38 6.06 -39.73
C ASN A 137 -39.99 5.20 -40.95
N VAL A 138 -38.83 4.54 -40.90
CA VAL A 138 -38.34 3.73 -42.02
C VAL A 138 -39.09 2.40 -42.11
N TYR A 139 -39.26 1.70 -41.00
CA TYR A 139 -39.91 0.38 -40.97
C TYR A 139 -41.36 0.43 -41.48
N ASN A 140 -42.09 1.49 -41.12
CA ASN A 140 -43.49 1.67 -41.52
C ASN A 140 -43.67 2.43 -42.85
N ASN A 141 -42.59 2.72 -43.59
CA ASN A 141 -42.70 3.41 -44.87
C ASN A 141 -43.33 2.49 -45.93
N THR A 142 -44.58 2.77 -46.28
CA THR A 142 -45.36 1.98 -47.23
C THR A 142 -44.82 2.02 -48.65
N ALA A 143 -44.27 3.15 -49.11
CA ALA A 143 -43.71 3.28 -50.46
C ALA A 143 -42.43 2.45 -50.61
N THR A 144 -41.49 2.58 -49.67
CA THR A 144 -40.25 1.79 -49.67
C THR A 144 -40.53 0.30 -49.53
N ARG A 145 -41.50 -0.07 -48.68
CA ARG A 145 -41.92 -1.45 -48.53
C ARG A 145 -42.47 -2.03 -49.83
N ALA A 146 -43.29 -1.26 -50.56
CA ALA A 146 -43.81 -1.67 -51.85
C ALA A 146 -42.68 -1.87 -52.87
N ASP A 147 -41.70 -0.96 -52.93
CA ASP A 147 -40.54 -1.10 -53.81
C ASP A 147 -39.68 -2.33 -53.49
N VAL A 148 -39.41 -2.59 -52.21
CA VAL A 148 -38.65 -3.78 -51.77
C VAL A 148 -39.40 -5.06 -52.12
N LEU A 149 -40.71 -5.09 -51.85
CA LEU A 149 -41.55 -6.23 -52.20
C LEU A 149 -41.56 -6.48 -53.71
N GLN A 150 -41.66 -5.42 -54.52
CA GLN A 150 -41.65 -5.53 -55.98
C GLN A 150 -40.32 -6.10 -56.48
N ASN A 151 -39.19 -5.58 -55.99
CA ASN A 151 -37.86 -6.04 -56.37
C ASN A 151 -37.66 -7.53 -55.98
N PHE A 152 -38.05 -7.91 -54.76
CA PHE A 152 -37.96 -9.29 -54.31
C PHE A 152 -38.93 -10.22 -55.04
N THR A 153 -40.11 -9.74 -55.42
CA THR A 153 -41.04 -10.50 -56.27
C THR A 153 -40.38 -10.83 -57.61
N THR A 154 -39.76 -9.85 -58.27
CA THR A 154 -39.03 -10.08 -59.53
C THR A 154 -37.85 -11.04 -59.36
N THR A 155 -37.15 -10.96 -58.22
CA THR A 155 -35.90 -11.71 -58.01
C THR A 155 -36.10 -13.13 -57.49
N TYR A 156 -37.04 -13.35 -56.57
CA TYR A 156 -37.13 -14.58 -55.77
C TYR A 156 -38.42 -15.38 -55.95
N LYS A 157 -39.49 -14.80 -56.52
CA LYS A 157 -40.80 -15.46 -56.58
C LYS A 157 -40.74 -16.83 -57.28
N ALA A 158 -40.17 -16.89 -58.48
CA ALA A 158 -40.04 -18.14 -59.24
C ALA A 158 -39.22 -19.20 -58.49
N THR A 159 -38.22 -18.78 -57.73
CA THR A 159 -37.39 -19.67 -56.89
C THR A 159 -38.21 -20.26 -55.74
N PHE A 160 -38.99 -19.45 -55.02
CA PHE A 160 -39.84 -19.94 -53.94
C PHE A 160 -40.96 -20.85 -54.45
N GLU A 161 -41.57 -20.51 -55.59
CA GLU A 161 -42.56 -21.36 -56.23
C GLU A 161 -41.95 -22.72 -56.62
N SER A 162 -40.75 -22.72 -57.19
CA SER A 162 -40.03 -23.95 -57.56
C SER A 162 -39.66 -24.79 -56.34
N GLN A 163 -39.20 -24.17 -55.24
CA GLN A 163 -38.92 -24.88 -53.99
C GLN A 163 -40.16 -25.60 -53.47
N LYS A 164 -41.33 -24.94 -53.50
CA LYS A 164 -42.56 -25.55 -53.02
C LYS A 164 -43.06 -26.67 -53.92
N VAL A 165 -42.87 -26.55 -55.23
CA VAL A 165 -43.14 -27.63 -56.20
C VAL A 165 -42.28 -28.86 -55.89
N GLU A 166 -40.99 -28.68 -55.61
CA GLU A 166 -40.11 -29.80 -55.24
C GLU A 166 -40.48 -30.42 -53.89
N GLU A 167 -40.92 -29.62 -52.92
CA GLU A 167 -41.44 -30.13 -51.64
C GLU A 167 -42.69 -31.01 -51.84
N PHE A 168 -43.62 -30.60 -52.70
CA PHE A 168 -44.77 -31.43 -53.08
C PHE A 168 -44.35 -32.69 -53.84
N ALA A 169 -43.38 -32.58 -54.77
CA ALA A 169 -42.89 -33.71 -55.56
C ALA A 169 -42.23 -34.81 -54.72
N ALA A 170 -41.75 -34.49 -53.52
CA ALA A 170 -41.21 -35.44 -52.56
C ALA A 170 -42.29 -36.24 -51.80
N GLN A 171 -43.57 -35.90 -51.91
CA GLN A 171 -44.66 -36.65 -51.28
C GLN A 171 -44.91 -37.98 -52.02
N GLN A 172 -45.20 -39.04 -51.26
CA GLN A 172 -45.37 -40.40 -51.79
C GLN A 172 -46.35 -40.47 -52.96
N TYR A 173 -47.47 -39.72 -52.89
CA TYR A 173 -48.46 -39.64 -53.96
C TYR A 173 -47.85 -39.23 -55.31
N TYR A 174 -47.00 -38.21 -55.32
CA TYR A 174 -46.38 -37.69 -56.56
C TYR A 174 -45.19 -38.54 -57.01
N ILE A 175 -44.53 -39.27 -56.10
CA ILE A 175 -43.52 -40.29 -56.43
C ILE A 175 -44.17 -41.49 -57.15
N ASP A 176 -45.30 -41.98 -56.64
CA ASP A 176 -46.04 -43.07 -57.27
C ASP A 176 -46.59 -42.63 -58.64
N ARG A 177 -47.04 -41.38 -58.73
CA ARG A 177 -47.47 -40.76 -59.98
C ARG A 177 -46.35 -40.66 -61.01
N TYR A 178 -45.14 -40.26 -60.58
CA TYR A 178 -43.94 -40.26 -61.41
C TYR A 178 -43.65 -41.66 -61.97
N ASN A 179 -43.64 -42.69 -61.12
CA ASN A 179 -43.39 -44.07 -61.53
C ASN A 179 -44.44 -44.56 -62.55
N ALA A 180 -45.71 -44.23 -62.35
CA ALA A 180 -46.79 -44.59 -63.26
C ALA A 180 -46.66 -43.90 -64.64
N LEU A 181 -46.35 -42.59 -64.66
CA LEU A 181 -46.14 -41.84 -65.89
C LEU A 181 -44.87 -42.28 -66.63
N TYR A 182 -43.79 -42.56 -65.89
CA TYR A 182 -42.56 -43.12 -66.44
C TYR A 182 -42.82 -44.48 -67.10
N ASN A 183 -43.45 -45.43 -66.40
CA ASN A 183 -43.75 -46.75 -66.93
C ASN A 183 -44.67 -46.68 -68.16
N LYS A 184 -45.72 -45.86 -68.09
CA LYS A 184 -46.60 -45.63 -69.25
C LYS A 184 -45.83 -45.07 -70.46
N ARG A 185 -44.90 -44.14 -70.24
CA ARG A 185 -44.08 -43.57 -71.30
C ARG A 185 -43.10 -44.59 -71.89
N ARG A 186 -42.54 -45.48 -71.06
CA ARG A 186 -41.69 -46.59 -71.49
C ARG A 186 -42.48 -47.57 -72.35
N ASP A 187 -43.74 -47.83 -72.02
CA ASP A 187 -44.65 -48.66 -72.82
C ASP A 187 -45.03 -47.98 -74.15
N ASP A 188 -45.38 -46.69 -74.13
CA ASP A 188 -45.76 -45.92 -75.34
C ASP A 188 -44.60 -45.79 -76.35
N THR A 189 -43.36 -45.97 -75.91
CA THR A 189 -42.13 -45.84 -76.73
C THR A 189 -41.52 -47.19 -77.10
N LEU A 190 -42.14 -48.29 -76.66
CA LEU A 190 -41.76 -49.66 -76.96
C LEU A 190 -42.11 -50.02 -78.41
N LEU A 191 -41.13 -50.41 -79.22
CA LEU A 191 -41.36 -50.93 -80.57
C LEU A 191 -41.38 -52.46 -80.55
N GLY A 192 -42.58 -53.04 -80.48
CA GLY A 192 -42.83 -54.49 -80.55
C GLY A 192 -44.18 -54.90 -79.96
N LEU A 193 -44.64 -56.13 -80.24
CA LEU A 193 -45.83 -56.72 -79.60
C LEU A 193 -45.55 -56.99 -78.11
N SER A 194 -46.56 -56.77 -77.26
CA SER A 194 -46.48 -56.99 -75.81
C SER A 194 -45.96 -58.39 -75.47
N GLY A 195 -44.82 -58.49 -74.75
CA GLY A 195 -44.17 -59.76 -74.37
C GLY A 195 -42.87 -60.12 -75.12
N CYS A 196 -42.29 -59.21 -75.91
CA CYS A 196 -41.04 -59.46 -76.65
C CYS A 196 -39.79 -59.52 -75.75
N THR A 197 -38.86 -60.43 -76.06
CA THR A 197 -37.58 -60.65 -75.35
C THR A 197 -36.42 -59.77 -75.85
N LEU A 198 -36.61 -59.02 -76.94
CA LEU A 198 -35.60 -58.13 -77.55
C LEU A 198 -36.23 -56.78 -77.96
N CYS A 199 -36.79 -56.06 -76.99
CA CYS A 199 -37.46 -54.79 -77.23
C CYS A 199 -36.47 -53.63 -77.44
N LEU A 200 -36.74 -52.80 -78.45
CA LEU A 200 -36.07 -51.52 -78.68
C LEU A 200 -37.04 -50.39 -78.33
N HIS A 201 -36.56 -49.37 -77.61
CA HIS A 201 -37.34 -48.17 -77.32
C HIS A 201 -36.90 -47.01 -78.21
N THR A 202 -37.85 -46.16 -78.61
CA THR A 202 -37.60 -45.00 -79.47
C THR A 202 -36.93 -43.83 -78.76
N GLU A 203 -36.90 -43.83 -77.43
CA GLU A 203 -36.19 -42.84 -76.61
C GLU A 203 -35.39 -43.52 -75.48
N SER A 204 -34.37 -42.83 -74.98
CA SER A 204 -33.55 -43.31 -73.86
C SER A 204 -34.33 -43.24 -72.54
N GLU A 205 -33.96 -44.08 -71.57
CA GLU A 205 -34.55 -44.03 -70.23
C GLU A 205 -34.47 -42.64 -69.60
N GLU A 206 -33.34 -41.94 -69.77
CA GLU A 206 -33.13 -40.58 -69.28
C GLU A 206 -34.16 -39.59 -69.86
N LYS A 207 -34.50 -39.71 -71.16
CA LYS A 207 -35.55 -38.87 -71.77
C LYS A 207 -36.93 -39.17 -71.19
N SER A 208 -37.27 -40.43 -70.96
CA SER A 208 -38.54 -40.80 -70.33
C SER A 208 -38.61 -40.35 -68.87
N GLN A 209 -37.51 -40.42 -68.13
CA GLN A 209 -37.40 -39.91 -66.75
C GLN A 209 -37.59 -38.40 -66.70
N VAL A 210 -36.90 -37.64 -67.55
CA VAL A 210 -37.05 -36.17 -67.65
C VAL A 210 -38.47 -35.78 -68.04
N TRP A 211 -39.11 -36.51 -68.95
CA TRP A 211 -40.50 -36.28 -69.31
C TRP A 211 -41.44 -36.49 -68.12
N ALA A 212 -41.36 -37.63 -67.44
CA ALA A 212 -42.18 -37.93 -66.27
C ALA A 212 -41.92 -36.93 -65.13
N TYR A 213 -40.66 -36.52 -64.92
CA TYR A 213 -40.26 -35.50 -63.97
C TYR A 213 -40.97 -34.17 -64.25
N ASN A 214 -40.97 -33.74 -65.52
CA ASN A 214 -41.59 -32.49 -65.95
C ASN A 214 -43.12 -32.53 -65.90
N GLU A 215 -43.74 -33.64 -66.31
CA GLU A 215 -45.20 -33.79 -66.27
C GLU A 215 -45.75 -33.84 -64.84
N VAL A 216 -45.09 -34.53 -63.91
CA VAL A 216 -45.50 -34.51 -62.50
C VAL A 216 -45.43 -33.09 -61.93
N ARG A 217 -44.39 -32.32 -62.25
CA ARG A 217 -44.25 -30.93 -61.76
C ARG A 217 -45.23 -29.99 -62.42
N LYS A 218 -45.66 -30.27 -63.65
CA LYS A 218 -46.75 -29.56 -64.32
C LYS A 218 -48.09 -29.88 -63.66
N GLU A 219 -48.34 -31.15 -63.32
CA GLU A 219 -49.53 -31.59 -62.56
C GLU A 219 -49.57 -30.93 -61.18
N ILE A 220 -48.46 -30.93 -60.42
CA ILE A 220 -48.33 -30.22 -59.13
C ILE A 220 -48.62 -28.72 -59.27
N ARG A 221 -48.04 -28.05 -60.27
CA ARG A 221 -48.28 -26.60 -60.47
C ARG A 221 -49.75 -26.29 -60.76
N ASN A 222 -50.49 -27.21 -61.37
CA ASN A 222 -51.92 -27.04 -61.60
C ASN A 222 -52.75 -27.38 -60.36
N ASP A 223 -52.52 -28.55 -59.75
CA ASP A 223 -53.32 -29.06 -58.64
C ASP A 223 -53.10 -28.29 -57.33
N LYS A 224 -51.88 -27.78 -57.13
CA LYS A 224 -51.45 -27.08 -55.91
C LYS A 224 -51.14 -25.60 -56.14
N ALA A 225 -51.66 -25.02 -57.23
CA ALA A 225 -51.41 -23.63 -57.62
C ALA A 225 -51.60 -22.64 -56.45
N ALA A 226 -52.71 -22.76 -55.71
CA ALA A 226 -53.03 -21.87 -54.58
C ALA A 226 -52.05 -22.01 -53.40
N ASP A 227 -51.63 -23.24 -53.08
CA ASP A 227 -50.69 -23.51 -51.99
C ASP A 227 -49.29 -22.98 -52.30
N ILE A 228 -48.85 -23.19 -53.55
CA ILE A 228 -47.56 -22.69 -54.06
C ILE A 228 -47.51 -21.16 -54.02
N GLN A 229 -48.58 -20.51 -54.50
CA GLN A 229 -48.67 -19.06 -54.55
C GLN A 229 -48.74 -18.45 -53.13
N THR A 230 -49.52 -19.08 -52.23
CA THR A 230 -49.56 -18.71 -50.81
C THR A 230 -48.18 -18.81 -50.16
N TYR A 231 -47.48 -19.92 -50.34
CA TYR A 231 -46.14 -20.12 -49.81
C TYR A 231 -45.16 -19.05 -50.31
N ALA A 232 -45.11 -18.82 -51.63
CA ALA A 232 -44.23 -17.82 -52.22
C ALA A 232 -44.51 -16.41 -51.69
N ASN A 233 -45.79 -16.05 -51.54
CA ASN A 233 -46.19 -14.75 -50.97
C ASN A 233 -45.79 -14.61 -49.49
N VAL A 234 -45.92 -15.67 -48.68
CA VAL A 234 -45.48 -15.66 -47.28
C VAL A 234 -43.96 -15.50 -47.18
N GLN A 235 -43.19 -16.24 -47.98
CA GLN A 235 -41.73 -16.14 -48.01
C GLN A 235 -41.25 -14.75 -48.47
N LEU A 236 -41.91 -14.18 -49.49
CA LEU A 236 -41.65 -12.81 -49.93
C LEU A 236 -41.93 -11.80 -48.82
N ALA A 237 -43.08 -11.92 -48.13
CA ALA A 237 -43.43 -11.03 -47.03
C ALA A 237 -42.42 -11.11 -45.86
N GLN A 238 -41.94 -12.32 -45.53
CA GLN A 238 -40.88 -12.52 -44.54
C GLN A 238 -39.58 -11.83 -44.96
N LYS A 239 -39.09 -12.09 -46.17
CA LYS A 239 -37.87 -11.45 -46.69
C LYS A 239 -37.99 -9.93 -46.74
N THR A 240 -39.16 -9.41 -47.14
CA THR A 240 -39.42 -7.97 -47.15
C THR A 240 -39.40 -7.39 -45.74
N ASN A 241 -39.96 -8.06 -44.73
CA ASN A 241 -39.90 -7.60 -43.34
C ASN A 241 -38.45 -7.55 -42.82
N GLU A 242 -37.66 -8.58 -43.09
CA GLU A 242 -36.24 -8.65 -42.71
C GLU A 242 -35.43 -7.50 -43.33
N GLU A 243 -35.62 -7.25 -44.63
CA GLU A 243 -34.91 -6.15 -45.32
C GLU A 243 -35.36 -4.78 -44.80
N MET A 244 -36.65 -4.60 -44.51
CA MET A 244 -37.15 -3.35 -43.91
C MET A 244 -36.58 -3.12 -42.51
N ASP A 245 -36.46 -4.17 -41.69
CA ASP A 245 -35.82 -4.10 -40.37
C ASP A 245 -34.34 -3.70 -40.49
N LEU A 246 -33.58 -4.35 -41.36
CA LEU A 246 -32.16 -4.01 -41.61
C LEU A 246 -31.97 -2.57 -42.10
N ARG A 247 -32.88 -2.07 -42.95
CA ARG A 247 -32.87 -0.67 -43.41
C ARG A 247 -33.18 0.30 -42.27
N ALA A 248 -34.20 -0.01 -41.47
CA ALA A 248 -34.60 0.79 -40.33
C ALA A 248 -33.47 0.87 -39.29
N ILE A 249 -32.85 -0.27 -38.93
CA ILE A 249 -31.71 -0.31 -38.01
C ILE A 249 -30.54 0.53 -38.52
N ARG A 250 -30.14 0.38 -39.80
CA ARG A 250 -29.01 1.12 -40.37
C ARG A 250 -29.26 2.63 -40.37
N SER A 251 -30.43 3.05 -40.84
CA SER A 251 -30.82 4.46 -40.90
C SER A 251 -30.93 5.06 -39.49
N ALA A 252 -31.59 4.37 -38.56
CA ALA A 252 -31.74 4.81 -37.19
C ALA A 252 -30.40 4.93 -36.46
N LYS A 253 -29.50 3.95 -36.61
CA LYS A 253 -28.14 4.02 -36.04
C LYS A 253 -27.37 5.22 -36.57
N ALA A 254 -27.37 5.43 -37.89
CA ALA A 254 -26.64 6.53 -38.51
C ALA A 254 -27.15 7.89 -37.99
N LYS A 255 -28.47 8.10 -37.98
CA LYS A 255 -29.09 9.36 -37.57
C LYS A 255 -28.95 9.62 -36.06
N ALA A 256 -29.14 8.60 -35.23
CA ALA A 256 -28.94 8.70 -33.78
C ALA A 256 -27.48 8.99 -33.43
N GLN A 257 -26.52 8.35 -34.11
CA GLN A 257 -25.10 8.60 -33.91
C GLN A 257 -24.72 10.04 -34.30
N GLU A 258 -25.19 10.51 -35.46
CA GLU A 258 -24.95 11.89 -35.90
C GLU A 258 -25.52 12.92 -34.91
N SER A 259 -26.76 12.70 -34.43
CA SER A 259 -27.39 13.57 -33.44
C SER A 259 -26.63 13.60 -32.12
N TYR A 260 -26.26 12.43 -31.59
CA TYR A 260 -25.52 12.31 -30.35
C TYR A 260 -24.12 12.94 -30.45
N THR A 261 -23.36 12.62 -31.50
CA THR A 261 -22.00 13.16 -31.69
C THR A 261 -22.01 14.68 -31.89
N SER A 262 -22.98 15.22 -32.65
CA SER A 262 -23.13 16.68 -32.82
C SER A 262 -23.44 17.38 -31.49
N LYS A 263 -24.31 16.78 -30.67
CA LYS A 263 -24.66 17.34 -29.36
C LYS A 263 -23.51 17.22 -28.36
N GLU A 264 -22.80 16.10 -28.36
CA GLU A 264 -21.62 15.89 -27.52
C GLU A 264 -20.53 16.90 -27.86
N LEU A 265 -20.25 17.15 -29.15
CA LEU A 265 -19.28 18.16 -29.58
C LEU A 265 -19.68 19.55 -29.11
N THR A 266 -20.96 19.91 -29.24
CA THR A 266 -21.48 21.20 -28.78
C THR A 266 -21.28 21.38 -27.27
N LEU A 267 -21.56 20.34 -26.48
CA LEU A 267 -21.34 20.35 -25.03
C LEU A 267 -19.86 20.45 -24.67
N ARG A 268 -18.99 19.65 -25.31
CA ARG A 268 -17.55 19.71 -25.06
C ARG A 268 -17.01 21.10 -25.36
N THR A 269 -17.38 21.69 -26.49
CA THR A 269 -16.97 23.06 -26.86
C THR A 269 -17.46 24.08 -25.83
N ALA A 270 -18.73 24.00 -25.40
CA ALA A 270 -19.27 24.89 -24.37
C ALA A 270 -18.58 24.71 -23.01
N ALA A 271 -18.26 23.47 -22.62
CA ALA A 271 -17.57 23.17 -21.38
C ALA A 271 -16.12 23.66 -21.38
N VAL A 272 -15.39 23.49 -22.49
CA VAL A 272 -14.05 24.06 -22.66
C VAL A 272 -14.09 25.58 -22.60
N ALA A 273 -15.06 26.21 -23.27
CA ALA A 273 -15.23 27.67 -23.22
C ALA A 273 -15.51 28.15 -21.79
N ALA A 274 -16.45 27.51 -21.09
CA ALA A 274 -16.77 27.84 -19.70
C ALA A 274 -15.57 27.64 -18.75
N ALA A 275 -14.83 26.55 -18.91
CA ALA A 275 -13.62 26.28 -18.12
C ALA A 275 -12.51 27.31 -18.37
N ASN A 276 -12.28 27.69 -19.64
CA ASN A 276 -11.33 28.75 -19.98
C ASN A 276 -11.78 30.12 -19.46
N THR A 277 -13.08 30.43 -19.51
CA THR A 277 -13.61 31.66 -18.90
C THR A 277 -13.37 31.66 -17.39
N ALA A 278 -13.69 30.56 -16.69
CA ALA A 278 -13.45 30.44 -15.25
C ALA A 278 -11.97 30.58 -14.89
N LEU A 279 -11.07 30.00 -15.69
CA LEU A 279 -9.63 30.18 -15.55
C LEU A 279 -9.21 31.65 -15.68
N ASN A 280 -9.81 32.41 -16.60
CA ASN A 280 -9.39 33.80 -16.85
C ASN A 280 -10.04 34.81 -15.89
N THR A 281 -11.19 34.48 -15.29
CA THR A 281 -11.90 35.38 -14.37
C THR A 281 -11.60 35.10 -12.90
N THR A 282 -11.02 33.96 -12.57
CA THR A 282 -10.61 33.63 -11.20
C THR A 282 -9.28 34.30 -10.86
N ASP A 283 -9.23 35.00 -9.72
CA ASP A 283 -7.98 35.47 -9.15
C ASP A 283 -7.24 34.29 -8.50
N HIS A 284 -6.46 33.57 -9.30
CA HIS A 284 -5.67 32.42 -8.84
C HIS A 284 -4.60 32.80 -7.83
N VAL A 285 -4.14 34.04 -7.83
CA VAL A 285 -3.17 34.52 -6.83
C VAL A 285 -3.85 34.66 -5.48
N ALA A 286 -5.05 35.24 -5.43
CA ALA A 286 -5.84 35.30 -4.20
C ALA A 286 -6.27 33.90 -3.72
N ALA A 287 -6.71 33.03 -4.62
CA ALA A 287 -7.07 31.65 -4.29
C ALA A 287 -5.87 30.87 -3.73
N LEU A 288 -4.70 31.00 -4.35
CA LEU A 288 -3.47 30.36 -3.88
C LEU A 288 -3.03 30.93 -2.53
N LYS A 289 -3.14 32.24 -2.30
CA LYS A 289 -2.87 32.86 -0.99
C LYS A 289 -3.76 32.28 0.11
N ALA A 290 -5.05 32.14 -0.17
CA ALA A 290 -6.02 31.54 0.74
C ALA A 290 -5.86 30.02 0.90
N SER A 291 -5.16 29.34 -0.02
CA SER A 291 -4.92 27.90 0.04
C SER A 291 -4.13 27.54 1.30
N ARG A 292 -4.53 26.46 1.99
CA ARG A 292 -3.88 26.03 3.23
C ARG A 292 -2.77 25.02 3.00
N SER A 293 -1.71 25.46 2.30
CA SER A 293 -0.59 24.62 1.87
C SER A 293 0.63 24.66 2.80
N LYS A 294 0.58 25.48 3.87
CA LYS A 294 1.58 25.47 4.93
C LYS A 294 1.10 24.62 6.09
N ALA A 295 2.04 24.05 6.85
CA ALA A 295 1.72 23.40 8.11
C ALA A 295 2.70 23.86 9.20
N ASP A 296 2.24 23.85 10.44
CA ASP A 296 3.07 24.02 11.64
C ASP A 296 2.65 22.96 12.65
N ILE A 297 3.63 22.24 13.20
CA ILE A 297 3.40 21.17 14.16
C ILE A 297 4.11 21.52 15.46
N PHE A 298 3.39 21.42 16.57
CA PHE A 298 3.92 21.61 17.91
C PHE A 298 3.75 20.32 18.69
N ILE A 299 4.85 19.71 19.12
CA ILE A 299 4.85 18.61 20.09
C ILE A 299 5.21 19.20 21.43
N TYR A 300 4.36 19.11 22.44
CA TYR A 300 4.56 19.76 23.74
C TYR A 300 4.24 18.85 24.91
N GLY A 301 4.83 19.19 26.06
CA GLY A 301 4.76 18.35 27.25
C GLY A 301 5.30 16.96 26.98
N LEU A 302 6.41 16.83 26.26
CA LEU A 302 7.06 15.54 26.06
C LEU A 302 7.60 15.02 27.39
N ALA A 303 7.22 13.81 27.80
CA ALA A 303 7.82 13.19 28.98
C ALA A 303 8.00 11.68 28.87
N LEU A 304 8.94 11.22 29.68
CA LEU A 304 9.32 9.82 29.85
C LEU A 304 9.37 9.47 31.35
N SER A 305 8.72 8.38 31.71
CA SER A 305 8.62 7.88 33.09
C SER A 305 8.36 6.39 33.12
N LYS A 306 8.35 5.77 34.31
CA LYS A 306 8.00 4.36 34.45
C LYS A 306 6.53 4.11 34.09
N SER A 307 6.26 3.00 33.43
CA SER A 307 4.90 2.56 33.08
C SER A 307 4.06 2.31 34.32
N ASN A 308 2.74 2.52 34.20
CA ASN A 308 1.82 2.43 35.33
C ASN A 308 0.44 1.85 35.01
N GLY A 309 0.29 1.19 33.86
CA GLY A 309 -1.00 0.60 33.49
C GLY A 309 -2.08 1.58 32.99
N ASN A 310 -1.82 2.89 32.95
CA ASN A 310 -2.82 3.89 32.58
C ASN A 310 -2.48 4.56 31.24
N MET A 311 -3.28 4.31 30.19
CA MET A 311 -3.08 4.93 28.86
C MET A 311 -3.65 6.34 28.72
N ASN A 312 -4.41 6.81 29.70
CA ASN A 312 -4.90 8.19 29.74
C ASN A 312 -3.91 9.16 30.38
N GLN A 313 -3.09 8.64 31.28
CA GLN A 313 -2.06 9.44 31.92
C GLN A 313 -0.81 9.54 31.05
N ARG A 314 -0.49 10.76 30.62
CA ARG A 314 0.70 11.11 29.83
C ARG A 314 2.02 10.78 30.56
N PHE A 315 2.08 11.05 31.86
CA PHE A 315 3.31 10.94 32.67
C PHE A 315 3.01 10.41 34.07
N SER A 316 3.71 9.36 34.51
CA SER A 316 3.44 8.72 35.81
C SER A 316 4.16 9.37 36.99
N ASN A 317 5.12 10.25 36.71
CA ASN A 317 6.01 10.88 37.69
C ASN A 317 6.89 9.88 38.49
N GLN A 318 7.01 8.63 38.03
CA GLN A 318 7.88 7.60 38.62
C GLN A 318 9.18 7.46 37.81
N GLY A 319 10.31 7.31 38.50
CA GLY A 319 11.61 7.07 37.88
C GLY A 319 11.73 5.66 37.30
N ILE A 320 12.57 5.51 36.27
CA ILE A 320 12.88 4.27 35.57
C ILE A 320 14.30 3.84 35.94
N ASN A 321 14.50 2.56 36.23
CA ASN A 321 15.81 1.92 36.19
C ASN A 321 15.97 1.18 34.87
N TRP A 322 16.97 1.54 34.07
CA TRP A 322 17.10 1.00 32.72
C TRP A 322 18.42 0.27 32.50
N GLY A 323 18.33 -1.06 32.44
CA GLY A 323 19.49 -1.94 32.41
C GLY A 323 19.92 -2.35 33.81
N THR A 324 20.93 -3.22 33.85
CA THR A 324 21.52 -3.77 35.09
C THR A 324 23.03 -3.83 34.91
N ALA A 325 23.80 -4.01 35.98
CA ALA A 325 25.25 -4.16 35.87
C ALA A 325 25.65 -5.30 34.92
N GLU A 326 24.86 -6.38 34.90
CA GLU A 326 25.05 -7.54 34.03
C GLU A 326 24.60 -7.30 32.58
N ASN A 327 23.59 -6.45 32.38
CA ASN A 327 23.03 -6.12 31.07
C ASN A 327 22.80 -4.60 30.96
N PRO A 328 23.89 -3.81 30.87
CA PRO A 328 23.82 -2.36 30.85
C PRO A 328 23.56 -1.83 29.45
N TRP A 329 23.37 -0.52 29.34
CA TRP A 329 23.61 0.17 28.07
C TRP A 329 25.11 0.16 27.77
N LEU A 330 25.50 -0.06 26.52
CA LEU A 330 26.90 -0.09 26.10
C LEU A 330 27.18 0.98 25.05
N PHE A 331 28.17 1.82 25.33
CA PHE A 331 28.83 2.63 24.31
C PHE A 331 30.26 2.10 24.11
N ARG A 332 30.52 1.44 23.00
CA ARG A 332 31.78 0.69 22.81
C ARG A 332 32.30 0.74 21.38
N SER A 333 33.60 0.51 21.25
CA SER A 333 34.20 0.18 19.96
C SER A 333 34.19 -1.33 19.72
N GLY A 334 34.30 -1.75 18.46
CA GLY A 334 34.40 -3.17 18.11
C GLY A 334 34.90 -3.38 16.69
N THR A 335 35.18 -4.64 16.34
CA THR A 335 35.59 -5.05 14.99
C THR A 335 34.66 -6.14 14.49
N ALA A 336 34.01 -5.91 13.34
CA ALA A 336 33.25 -6.91 12.62
C ALA A 336 34.19 -7.62 11.62
N LYS A 337 34.32 -8.94 11.74
CA LYS A 337 35.25 -9.74 10.94
C LYS A 337 34.68 -10.11 9.57
N ASP A 338 35.55 -10.20 8.58
CA ASP A 338 35.22 -10.74 7.25
C ASP A 338 33.98 -10.07 6.59
N ILE A 339 33.82 -8.77 6.77
CA ILE A 339 32.71 -8.03 6.18
C ILE A 339 33.00 -7.73 4.71
N GLN A 340 31.95 -7.87 3.91
CA GLN A 340 32.00 -7.67 2.48
C GLN A 340 30.87 -6.75 2.00
N GLN A 341 31.22 -5.63 1.38
CA GLN A 341 30.30 -4.60 0.88
C GLN A 341 30.55 -4.28 -0.59
N TYR A 342 29.49 -3.96 -1.33
CA TYR A 342 29.49 -3.46 -2.72
C TYR A 342 30.03 -4.38 -3.83
N ASN A 343 31.18 -5.03 -3.66
CA ASN A 343 31.81 -5.87 -4.68
C ASN A 343 32.53 -7.10 -4.10
N ALA A 344 32.93 -8.02 -4.98
CA ALA A 344 33.49 -9.31 -4.62
C ALA A 344 34.89 -9.23 -3.94
N GLN A 345 35.63 -8.14 -4.17
CA GLN A 345 37.01 -7.96 -3.70
C GLN A 345 37.09 -7.31 -2.32
N ASN A 346 36.03 -6.64 -1.89
CA ASN A 346 35.97 -5.88 -0.65
C ASN A 346 35.78 -6.78 0.59
N LYS A 347 36.65 -7.76 0.84
CA LYS A 347 36.57 -8.58 2.05
C LYS A 347 37.58 -8.09 3.09
N ALA A 348 37.10 -7.51 4.19
CA ALA A 348 37.96 -6.99 5.25
C ALA A 348 37.26 -6.92 6.61
N ASP A 349 38.06 -6.77 7.65
CA ASP A 349 37.58 -6.40 8.98
C ASP A 349 37.17 -4.93 9.01
N ILE A 350 36.01 -4.63 9.62
CA ILE A 350 35.49 -3.26 9.75
C ILE A 350 35.40 -2.89 11.24
N ALA A 351 36.13 -1.84 11.62
CA ALA A 351 36.00 -1.22 12.92
C ALA A 351 34.70 -0.39 12.99
N TYR A 352 34.03 -0.43 14.13
CA TYR A 352 32.80 0.33 14.38
C TYR A 352 32.77 0.90 15.81
N ILE A 353 31.96 1.95 15.99
CA ILE A 353 31.51 2.43 17.30
C ILE A 353 30.02 2.11 17.42
N ALA A 354 29.58 1.62 18.57
CA ALA A 354 28.21 1.21 18.81
C ALA A 354 27.62 1.88 20.05
N LEU A 355 26.34 2.23 19.94
CA LEU A 355 25.44 2.45 21.08
C LEU A 355 24.44 1.29 21.10
N GLU A 356 24.42 0.54 22.19
CA GLU A 356 23.63 -0.68 22.35
C GLU A 356 22.77 -0.54 23.61
N ALA A 357 21.46 -0.74 23.46
CA ALA A 357 20.55 -0.90 24.59
C ALA A 357 20.83 -2.24 25.29
N PRO A 358 20.35 -2.43 26.55
CA PRO A 358 20.36 -3.73 27.20
C PRO A 358 19.82 -4.80 26.26
N LEU A 359 20.43 -5.98 26.26
CA LEU A 359 20.02 -7.09 25.41
C LEU A 359 18.60 -7.54 25.76
N ALA A 360 17.78 -7.81 24.75
CA ALA A 360 16.43 -8.33 24.94
C ALA A 360 16.48 -9.81 25.37
N GLN A 361 15.88 -10.12 26.52
CA GLN A 361 15.82 -11.49 27.02
C GLN A 361 14.92 -12.37 26.15
N VAL A 362 15.30 -13.63 25.94
CA VAL A 362 14.43 -14.63 25.30
C VAL A 362 13.22 -14.89 26.21
N GLY A 363 12.02 -14.79 25.65
CA GLY A 363 10.76 -14.91 26.42
C GLY A 363 10.37 -13.65 27.21
N GLY A 364 11.13 -12.56 27.09
CA GLY A 364 10.84 -11.28 27.75
C GLY A 364 11.37 -11.18 29.18
N ASN A 365 11.25 -9.97 29.74
CA ASN A 365 11.66 -9.68 31.11
C ASN A 365 10.54 -8.92 31.85
N ALA A 366 9.79 -9.65 32.68
CA ALA A 366 8.68 -9.09 33.44
C ALA A 366 9.12 -8.18 34.61
N THR A 367 10.40 -8.21 34.98
CA THR A 367 10.96 -7.45 36.11
C THR A 367 11.61 -6.13 35.69
N GLU A 368 11.81 -5.91 34.38
CA GLU A 368 12.35 -4.68 33.82
C GLU A 368 11.35 -3.53 33.94
N ASP A 369 11.84 -2.34 34.29
CA ASP A 369 11.02 -1.14 34.21
C ASP A 369 10.72 -0.80 32.75
N LYS A 370 9.44 -0.84 32.38
CA LYS A 370 9.00 -0.43 31.04
C LYS A 370 8.71 1.06 31.00
N ILE A 371 8.90 1.66 29.83
CA ILE A 371 8.79 3.09 29.58
C ILE A 371 7.34 3.51 29.29
N LYS A 372 6.94 4.60 29.93
CA LYS A 372 5.83 5.45 29.52
C LYS A 372 6.39 6.66 28.80
N LEU A 373 5.95 6.86 27.56
CA LEU A 373 6.23 8.05 26.76
C LEU A 373 4.91 8.76 26.48
N GLY A 374 4.83 10.05 26.77
CA GLY A 374 3.61 10.80 26.50
C GLY A 374 3.87 12.25 26.12
N PHE A 375 3.09 12.75 25.17
CA PHE A 375 3.13 14.13 24.71
C PHE A 375 1.77 14.56 24.14
N TRP A 376 1.60 15.86 23.97
CA TRP A 376 0.52 16.42 23.17
C TRP A 376 1.06 16.95 21.86
N THR A 377 0.19 17.01 20.84
CA THR A 377 0.55 17.60 19.56
C THR A 377 -0.58 18.49 19.04
N ASP A 378 -0.20 19.64 18.51
CA ASP A 378 -1.08 20.53 17.74
C ASP A 378 -0.54 20.65 16.32
N ILE A 379 -1.33 20.24 15.34
CA ILE A 379 -1.00 20.26 13.92
C ILE A 379 -1.91 21.27 13.25
N PHE A 380 -1.34 22.39 12.79
CA PHE A 380 -2.07 23.45 12.11
C PHE A 380 -1.89 23.34 10.61
N SER A 381 -2.99 23.33 9.87
CA SER A 381 -2.99 23.70 8.47
C SER A 381 -3.02 25.23 8.40
N ARG A 382 -2.14 25.89 7.63
CA ARG A 382 -2.04 27.36 7.54
C ARG A 382 -2.15 27.83 6.09
N THR A 383 -2.72 29.03 5.89
CA THR A 383 -2.80 29.67 4.57
C THR A 383 -1.41 29.98 4.03
N LEU A 384 -1.26 30.01 2.71
CA LEU A 384 0.03 30.30 2.08
C LEU A 384 0.49 31.73 2.37
N ASP A 385 -0.42 32.68 2.50
CA ASP A 385 -0.11 34.07 2.84
C ASP A 385 0.16 34.33 4.33
N SER A 386 -0.06 33.34 5.19
CA SER A 386 0.24 33.47 6.63
C SER A 386 1.71 33.84 6.87
N SER A 387 1.92 34.68 7.88
CA SER A 387 3.20 35.31 8.18
C SER A 387 4.29 34.26 8.44
N ASN A 388 5.48 34.55 7.93
CA ASN A 388 6.70 33.81 8.24
C ASN A 388 7.40 34.35 9.50
N LYS A 389 6.91 35.45 10.08
CA LYS A 389 7.48 36.03 11.30
C LYS A 389 7.19 35.12 12.49
N VAL A 390 8.19 34.96 13.33
CA VAL A 390 8.08 34.23 14.60
C VAL A 390 8.15 35.22 15.76
N ASN A 391 7.36 34.96 16.79
CA ASN A 391 7.49 35.64 18.07
C ASN A 391 8.85 35.26 18.67
N GLN A 392 9.66 36.26 19.04
CA GLN A 392 11.02 36.03 19.54
C GLN A 392 11.02 35.38 20.95
N LEU A 393 9.96 35.57 21.74
CA LEU A 393 9.84 34.99 23.07
C LEU A 393 9.37 33.53 23.02
N THR A 394 8.38 33.24 22.17
CA THR A 394 7.73 31.92 22.15
C THR A 394 8.14 31.05 20.98
N GLY A 395 8.93 31.56 20.02
CA GLY A 395 9.37 30.82 18.84
C GLY A 395 8.26 30.38 17.88
N ALA A 396 6.99 30.73 18.14
CA ALA A 396 5.82 30.37 17.35
C ALA A 396 5.48 31.45 16.29
N PRO A 397 4.71 31.15 15.22
CA PRO A 397 4.24 32.13 14.25
C PRO A 397 3.48 33.30 14.89
N ALA A 398 3.63 34.49 14.33
CA ALA A 398 2.88 35.67 14.75
C ALA A 398 1.37 35.58 14.42
N ASP A 399 0.98 34.78 13.42
CA ASP A 399 -0.41 34.59 12.98
C ASP A 399 -0.64 33.21 12.33
N GLY A 400 -1.89 32.95 11.92
CA GLY A 400 -2.25 31.78 11.10
C GLY A 400 -2.42 30.47 11.86
N LEU A 401 -2.36 30.49 13.19
CA LEU A 401 -2.63 29.33 14.05
C LEU A 401 -4.08 29.36 14.53
N ASP A 402 -5.01 29.02 13.64
CA ASP A 402 -6.44 29.02 13.90
C ASP A 402 -6.90 27.65 14.45
N LYS A 403 -7.75 27.67 15.49
CA LYS A 403 -8.29 26.45 16.13
C LYS A 403 -9.17 25.64 15.18
N ASP A 404 -9.90 26.30 14.28
CA ASP A 404 -10.79 25.62 13.33
C ASP A 404 -10.04 24.75 12.33
N TYR A 405 -8.73 24.99 12.18
CA TYR A 405 -7.84 24.28 11.25
C TYR A 405 -6.69 23.58 11.98
N ARG A 406 -6.94 23.21 13.24
CA ARG A 406 -6.00 22.50 14.12
C ARG A 406 -6.49 21.09 14.37
N LEU A 407 -5.62 20.12 14.14
CA LEU A 407 -5.74 18.79 14.75
C LEU A 407 -4.94 18.77 16.05
N ARG A 408 -5.62 18.56 17.16
CA ARG A 408 -5.01 18.38 18.48
C ARG A 408 -5.13 16.94 18.91
N ALA A 409 -4.05 16.37 19.45
CA ALA A 409 -4.04 15.00 19.93
C ALA A 409 -3.14 14.80 21.16
N GLN A 410 -3.49 13.82 21.98
CA GLN A 410 -2.63 13.24 23.00
C GLN A 410 -2.07 11.93 22.48
N PHE A 411 -0.76 11.73 22.63
CA PHE A 411 -0.09 10.46 22.39
C PHE A 411 0.41 9.90 23.73
N VAL A 412 0.08 8.64 24.02
CA VAL A 412 0.61 7.91 25.18
C VAL A 412 1.02 6.52 24.75
N ALA A 413 2.31 6.20 24.86
CA ALA A 413 2.82 4.84 24.83
C ALA A 413 3.06 4.36 26.27
N ASN A 414 2.59 3.17 26.60
CA ASN A 414 2.75 2.56 27.92
C ASN A 414 3.27 1.13 27.75
N GLY A 415 4.20 0.72 28.61
CA GLY A 415 4.83 -0.59 28.53
C GLY A 415 5.95 -0.68 27.49
N LEU A 416 6.46 0.44 26.96
CA LEU A 416 7.46 0.45 25.91
C LEU A 416 8.83 -0.06 26.43
N SER A 417 9.46 -0.97 25.71
CA SER A 417 10.86 -1.35 25.86
C SER A 417 11.54 -1.22 24.51
N ILE A 418 12.81 -0.79 24.55
CA ILE A 418 13.68 -0.72 23.37
C ILE A 418 14.90 -1.63 23.53
N ASP A 419 14.86 -2.55 24.49
CA ASP A 419 15.90 -3.54 24.70
C ASP A 419 16.15 -4.36 23.42
N GLY A 420 17.43 -4.65 23.17
CA GLY A 420 17.94 -5.24 21.94
C GLY A 420 18.09 -4.26 20.78
N SER A 421 17.81 -2.97 20.97
CA SER A 421 18.15 -1.94 19.98
C SER A 421 19.65 -1.68 19.94
N GLN A 422 20.18 -1.40 18.75
CA GLN A 422 21.57 -1.02 18.57
C GLN A 422 21.75 -0.11 17.36
N VAL A 423 22.77 0.74 17.41
CA VAL A 423 23.26 1.52 16.28
C VAL A 423 24.77 1.35 16.21
N ARG A 424 25.27 0.91 15.05
CA ARG A 424 26.71 0.81 14.75
C ARG A 424 27.06 1.80 13.67
N LEU A 425 28.09 2.60 13.91
CA LEU A 425 28.67 3.56 12.99
C LEU A 425 30.05 3.08 12.56
N PHE A 426 30.31 3.09 11.25
CA PHE A 426 31.56 2.59 10.69
C PHE A 426 31.89 3.30 9.37
N GLN A 427 33.13 3.13 8.90
CA GLN A 427 33.49 3.53 7.55
C GLN A 427 33.14 2.41 6.56
N THR A 428 32.43 2.75 5.49
CA THR A 428 32.11 1.83 4.41
C THR A 428 33.35 1.47 3.57
N GLN A 429 33.32 0.35 2.87
CA GLN A 429 34.40 -0.09 1.98
C GLN A 429 34.38 0.67 0.64
N PRO A 430 35.44 0.56 -0.21
CA PRO A 430 35.47 1.22 -1.51
C PRO A 430 34.31 0.84 -2.42
N SER A 431 33.65 1.81 -3.04
CA SER A 431 32.57 1.60 -4.01
C SER A 431 32.88 2.32 -5.33
N THR A 432 32.32 1.82 -6.43
CA THR A 432 32.30 2.52 -7.73
C THR A 432 31.35 3.72 -7.71
N ILE A 433 30.42 3.77 -6.75
CA ILE A 433 29.54 4.90 -6.50
C ILE A 433 30.22 5.81 -5.48
N THR A 434 30.60 7.02 -5.92
CA THR A 434 31.35 7.98 -5.10
C THR A 434 30.70 8.26 -3.75
N GLN A 435 29.37 8.37 -3.73
CA GLN A 435 28.61 8.69 -2.52
C GLN A 435 28.60 7.57 -1.47
N GLN A 436 28.93 6.34 -1.88
CA GLN A 436 28.99 5.15 -1.03
C GLN A 436 30.41 4.76 -0.63
N SER A 437 31.42 5.28 -1.34
CA SER A 437 32.81 4.84 -1.22
C SER A 437 33.48 5.49 -0.03
N GLN A 438 33.86 4.70 0.98
CA GLN A 438 34.60 5.17 2.14
C GLN A 438 33.90 6.29 2.94
N THR A 439 32.57 6.32 2.89
CA THR A 439 31.70 7.24 3.64
C THR A 439 31.29 6.68 5.01
N LEU A 440 30.62 7.50 5.82
CA LEU A 440 29.96 7.09 7.07
C LEU A 440 28.79 6.15 6.77
N GLY A 441 28.94 4.90 7.22
CA GLY A 441 27.92 3.87 7.22
C GLY A 441 27.32 3.68 8.61
N MET A 442 26.05 3.30 8.61
CA MET A 442 25.27 2.93 9.78
C MET A 442 24.61 1.57 9.55
N ALA A 443 24.58 0.76 10.60
CA ALA A 443 23.74 -0.42 10.71
C ALA A 443 22.96 -0.33 12.01
N SER A 444 21.64 -0.39 11.96
CA SER A 444 20.83 -0.30 13.16
C SER A 444 19.69 -1.30 13.24
N ILE A 445 19.40 -1.70 14.47
CA ILE A 445 18.19 -2.42 14.85
C ILE A 445 17.49 -1.52 15.86
N LEU A 446 16.28 -1.09 15.54
CA LEU A 446 15.46 -0.23 16.38
C LEU A 446 14.23 -1.02 16.82
N ARG A 447 14.07 -1.21 18.12
CA ARG A 447 12.97 -1.97 18.71
C ARG A 447 12.11 -1.01 19.52
N LEU A 448 10.80 -1.05 19.28
CA LEU A 448 9.77 -0.29 20.01
C LEU A 448 8.66 -1.30 20.34
N ASN A 449 8.83 -2.00 21.46
CA ASN A 449 7.99 -3.13 21.84
C ASN A 449 7.20 -2.81 23.09
N THR A 450 5.89 -3.05 23.11
CA THR A 450 5.04 -2.80 24.29
C THR A 450 4.62 -4.07 25.02
N ASN A 451 4.79 -5.23 24.38
CA ASN A 451 4.49 -6.53 24.97
C ASN A 451 5.54 -7.54 24.52
N ASP A 452 6.14 -8.30 25.43
CA ASP A 452 7.16 -9.31 25.10
C ASP A 452 6.53 -10.63 24.61
N ASP A 453 5.27 -10.91 25.00
CA ASP A 453 4.50 -12.07 24.54
C ASP A 453 3.03 -11.68 24.28
N PRO A 454 2.67 -11.41 23.01
CA PRO A 454 1.30 -11.11 22.62
C PRO A 454 0.45 -12.34 22.25
N SER A 455 0.96 -13.57 22.38
CA SER A 455 0.31 -14.77 21.83
C SER A 455 -1.05 -15.08 22.46
N LYS A 456 -1.25 -14.69 23.72
CA LYS A 456 -2.47 -14.92 24.50
C LYS A 456 -3.31 -13.67 24.74
N LEU A 457 -2.96 -12.54 24.13
CA LEU A 457 -3.67 -11.28 24.31
C LEU A 457 -5.12 -11.41 23.84
N THR A 458 -6.09 -10.95 24.64
CA THR A 458 -7.49 -10.89 24.24
C THR A 458 -8.14 -9.55 24.59
N ILE A 459 -9.25 -9.21 23.93
CA ILE A 459 -10.01 -7.98 24.23
C ILE A 459 -10.56 -7.95 25.68
N ASN A 460 -10.64 -9.10 26.34
CA ASN A 460 -11.16 -9.24 27.70
C ASN A 460 -10.06 -9.12 28.78
N ASP A 461 -8.80 -8.94 28.38
CA ASP A 461 -7.71 -8.82 29.33
C ASP A 461 -7.87 -7.53 30.16
N THR A 462 -7.69 -7.64 31.47
CA THR A 462 -7.89 -6.52 32.41
C THR A 462 -6.74 -5.51 32.39
N ASN A 463 -5.61 -5.85 31.76
CA ASN A 463 -4.38 -5.06 31.75
C ASN A 463 -3.97 -4.59 30.35
N LEU A 464 -4.90 -4.51 29.39
CA LEU A 464 -4.63 -4.02 28.03
C LEU A 464 -3.90 -2.67 28.03
N ASP A 465 -4.32 -1.77 28.93
CA ASP A 465 -3.79 -0.42 29.04
C ASP A 465 -2.36 -0.36 29.62
N ALA A 466 -1.80 -1.49 30.08
CA ALA A 466 -0.41 -1.59 30.48
C ALA A 466 0.57 -1.72 29.30
N LYS A 467 0.07 -2.09 28.11
CA LYS A 467 0.91 -2.51 26.98
C LYS A 467 0.32 -2.02 25.66
N GLY A 468 0.59 -0.78 25.29
CA GLY A 468 0.09 -0.26 24.02
C GLY A 468 0.42 1.19 23.74
N ILE A 469 -0.17 1.70 22.65
CA ILE A 469 -0.15 3.11 22.26
C ILE A 469 -1.59 3.63 22.17
N ARG A 470 -1.85 4.81 22.72
CA ARG A 470 -3.13 5.51 22.62
C ARG A 470 -2.93 6.85 21.96
N ILE A 471 -3.81 7.16 21.00
CA ILE A 471 -3.93 8.45 20.36
C ILE A 471 -5.36 8.94 20.56
N SER A 472 -5.55 10.05 21.27
CA SER A 472 -6.87 10.62 21.56
C SER A 472 -6.94 12.04 21.04
N THR A 473 -8.11 12.45 20.54
CA THR A 473 -8.36 13.80 20.02
C THR A 473 -9.47 14.53 20.77
N ALA A 474 -10.34 13.80 21.49
CA ALA A 474 -11.41 14.40 22.25
C ALA A 474 -10.90 14.98 23.57
N ALA A 475 -11.12 16.28 23.78
CA ALA A 475 -10.93 16.91 25.08
C ALA A 475 -11.90 16.30 26.12
N LYS A 476 -11.51 16.37 27.40
CA LYS A 476 -12.33 15.88 28.51
C LYS A 476 -13.64 16.66 28.65
N SER A 477 -13.57 17.96 28.37
CA SER A 477 -14.66 18.92 28.32
C SER A 477 -14.24 20.08 27.40
N ASP A 478 -15.18 20.93 26.97
CA ASP A 478 -14.86 22.12 26.18
C ASP A 478 -13.89 23.06 26.93
N THR A 479 -13.99 23.13 28.26
CA THR A 479 -13.08 23.91 29.10
C THR A 479 -11.68 23.30 29.21
N ASP A 480 -11.55 22.00 28.96
CA ASP A 480 -10.27 21.29 29.00
C ASP A 480 -9.54 21.25 27.67
N ASP A 481 -10.16 21.71 26.57
CA ASP A 481 -9.46 21.91 25.30
C ASP A 481 -8.55 23.16 25.29
N GLY A 482 -8.48 23.91 26.39
CA GLY A 482 -7.59 25.07 26.49
C GLY A 482 -8.09 26.30 25.71
N THR A 483 -7.78 27.48 26.24
CA THR A 483 -8.28 28.75 25.72
C THR A 483 -7.47 29.29 24.55
N ALA A 484 -6.20 28.89 24.41
CA ALA A 484 -5.30 29.31 23.33
C ALA A 484 -5.33 28.38 22.13
N SER A 485 -4.85 28.87 20.97
CA SER A 485 -4.62 28.01 19.80
C SER A 485 -3.64 26.88 20.12
N THR A 486 -2.57 27.17 20.87
CA THR A 486 -1.66 26.18 21.43
C THR A 486 -1.05 26.71 22.75
N PRO A 487 -0.87 25.87 23.79
CA PRO A 487 -0.15 26.26 25.02
C PRO A 487 1.23 26.86 24.76
N ALA A 488 1.87 26.50 23.65
CA ALA A 488 3.17 27.02 23.24
C ALA A 488 3.18 28.53 22.92
N LEU A 489 2.02 29.18 22.71
CA LEU A 489 1.93 30.59 22.30
C LEU A 489 1.84 31.57 23.47
N ASP A 490 1.17 31.18 24.55
CA ASP A 490 0.77 32.10 25.61
C ASP A 490 1.02 31.56 27.02
N GLY A 491 1.61 30.36 27.15
CA GLY A 491 1.82 29.70 28.44
C GLY A 491 0.52 29.29 29.11
N SER A 492 -0.58 29.17 28.35
CA SER A 492 -1.84 28.63 28.87
C SER A 492 -1.72 27.16 29.23
N PHE A 493 -2.70 26.66 29.98
CA PHE A 493 -2.72 25.27 30.39
C PHE A 493 -2.79 24.30 29.22
N ALA A 494 -1.99 23.22 29.30
CA ALA A 494 -2.11 22.10 28.40
C ALA A 494 -3.50 21.43 28.52
N PRO A 495 -4.02 20.87 27.41
CA PRO A 495 -5.35 20.27 27.37
C PRO A 495 -5.42 18.94 28.14
N LEU A 496 -6.62 18.63 28.64
CA LEU A 496 -6.94 17.30 29.18
C LEU A 496 -7.87 16.57 28.22
N PHE A 497 -7.61 15.27 28.02
CA PHE A 497 -8.35 14.44 27.08
C PHE A 497 -9.37 13.58 27.80
N ASN A 498 -10.42 13.19 27.07
CA ASN A 498 -11.43 12.27 27.56
C ASN A 498 -10.73 10.99 28.05
N ASP A 499 -11.20 10.39 29.14
CA ASP A 499 -10.44 9.29 29.76
C ASP A 499 -10.52 7.96 28.97
N LYS A 500 -11.41 7.86 27.97
CA LYS A 500 -11.71 6.62 27.23
C LYS A 500 -11.55 6.72 25.73
N GLU A 501 -11.77 7.89 25.14
CA GLU A 501 -11.79 8.08 23.68
C GLU A 501 -10.43 7.77 23.02
N GLY A 502 -10.46 7.36 21.75
CA GLY A 502 -9.27 7.38 20.91
C GLY A 502 -9.00 6.07 20.19
N LEU A 503 -7.90 6.08 19.45
CA LEU A 503 -7.29 4.92 18.83
C LEU A 503 -6.33 4.27 19.82
N TYR A 504 -6.59 3.00 20.12
CA TYR A 504 -5.73 2.14 20.93
C TYR A 504 -5.06 1.13 20.01
N LEU A 505 -3.75 1.00 20.15
CA LEU A 505 -2.90 0.01 19.50
C LEU A 505 -2.28 -0.87 20.59
N TYR A 506 -3.02 -1.88 21.01
CA TYR A 506 -2.59 -2.80 22.05
C TYR A 506 -1.50 -3.74 21.56
N SER A 507 -0.53 -4.05 22.43
CA SER A 507 0.65 -4.88 22.11
C SER A 507 1.29 -4.50 20.78
N THR A 508 1.58 -3.21 20.61
CA THR A 508 2.36 -2.73 19.47
C THR A 508 3.82 -3.15 19.64
N ASN A 509 4.35 -3.82 18.64
CA ASN A 509 5.72 -4.31 18.55
C ASN A 509 6.30 -3.94 17.19
N ILE A 510 7.22 -2.99 17.16
CA ILE A 510 7.87 -2.49 15.93
C ILE A 510 9.36 -2.80 16.05
N ASN A 511 9.89 -3.61 15.14
CA ASN A 511 11.30 -3.99 15.11
C ASN A 511 11.86 -3.69 13.71
N LEU A 512 12.59 -2.59 13.59
CA LEU A 512 13.11 -2.10 12.32
C LEU A 512 14.59 -2.40 12.20
N VAL A 513 14.97 -3.07 11.12
CA VAL A 513 16.35 -3.27 10.71
C VAL A 513 16.66 -2.27 9.61
N LEU A 514 17.44 -1.24 9.93
CA LEU A 514 17.87 -0.21 8.97
C LEU A 514 19.33 -0.48 8.58
N GLY A 515 19.46 -1.32 7.57
CA GLY A 515 20.75 -1.78 7.07
C GLY A 515 21.49 -2.71 8.02
N ASN A 516 22.61 -3.21 7.54
CA ASN A 516 23.51 -4.09 8.27
C ASN A 516 24.95 -3.87 7.78
N MET A 517 25.91 -4.59 8.34
CA MET A 517 27.31 -4.44 7.96
C MET A 517 27.60 -4.81 6.49
N TYR A 518 26.75 -5.61 5.84
CA TYR A 518 26.88 -6.02 4.44
C TYR A 518 26.08 -5.10 3.48
N GLN A 519 25.06 -4.42 4.00
CA GLN A 519 24.22 -3.44 3.31
C GLN A 519 24.10 -2.18 4.19
N PRO A 520 25.11 -1.29 4.15
CA PRO A 520 25.12 -0.12 5.01
C PRO A 520 24.00 0.86 4.64
N PHE A 521 23.44 1.52 5.65
CA PHE A 521 22.76 2.79 5.49
C PHE A 521 23.80 3.91 5.49
N ILE A 522 23.86 4.72 4.45
CA ILE A 522 24.85 5.78 4.30
C ILE A 522 24.20 7.15 4.43
N ILE A 523 24.98 8.07 4.99
CA ILE A 523 24.72 9.51 4.92
C ILE A 523 25.80 10.10 4.02
N GLY A 524 25.38 10.76 2.95
CA GLY A 524 26.30 11.30 1.96
C GLY A 524 25.82 12.61 1.38
N SER A 525 26.56 13.11 0.39
CA SER A 525 26.16 14.26 -0.41
C SER A 525 26.21 13.95 -1.90
N GLU A 526 25.28 14.52 -2.65
CA GLU A 526 25.21 14.43 -4.11
C GLU A 526 24.99 15.83 -4.69
N GLY A 527 26.09 16.49 -5.08
CA GLY A 527 26.10 17.93 -5.29
C GLY A 527 25.90 18.66 -3.96
N ASN A 528 24.96 19.61 -3.92
CA ASN A 528 24.59 20.31 -2.68
C ASN A 528 23.59 19.52 -1.82
N ASN A 529 23.06 18.40 -2.32
CA ASN A 529 21.98 17.69 -1.64
C ASN A 529 22.53 16.68 -0.63
N ILE A 530 21.84 16.54 0.51
CA ILE A 530 22.08 15.45 1.45
C ILE A 530 21.35 14.21 0.92
N ILE A 531 22.02 13.06 0.97
CA ILE A 531 21.42 11.77 0.67
C ILE A 531 21.41 10.90 1.94
N LEU A 532 20.28 10.23 2.14
CA LEU A 532 20.09 9.15 3.10
C LEU A 532 19.77 7.92 2.29
N GLU A 533 20.67 6.94 2.27
CA GLU A 533 20.53 5.78 1.38
C GLU A 533 20.81 4.48 2.12
N LEU A 534 19.81 3.61 2.21
CA LEU A 534 20.10 2.19 2.41
C LEU A 534 20.59 1.63 1.08
N THR A 535 21.87 1.27 1.02
CA THR A 535 22.54 0.88 -0.22
C THR A 535 21.90 -0.33 -0.87
N ARG A 536 21.96 -0.39 -2.21
CA ARG A 536 21.42 -1.51 -2.97
C ARG A 536 22.20 -2.78 -2.66
N ILE A 537 21.50 -3.89 -2.47
CA ILE A 537 22.14 -5.20 -2.36
C ILE A 537 22.87 -5.54 -3.67
N PRO A 538 24.21 -5.71 -3.65
CA PRO A 538 24.97 -6.04 -4.86
C PRO A 538 24.72 -7.49 -5.28
N ASN A 539 24.83 -7.77 -6.59
CA ASN A 539 24.78 -9.12 -7.12
C ASN A 539 26.10 -9.88 -6.87
N VAL A 540 26.44 -10.06 -5.60
CA VAL A 540 27.61 -10.79 -5.12
C VAL A 540 27.10 -11.88 -4.17
N PRO A 541 27.28 -13.18 -4.49
CA PRO A 541 26.75 -14.29 -3.70
C PRO A 541 27.11 -14.24 -2.22
N GLU A 542 28.34 -13.89 -1.91
CA GLU A 542 28.86 -13.80 -0.55
C GLU A 542 28.22 -12.66 0.27
N ILE A 543 27.59 -11.68 -0.41
CA ILE A 543 26.90 -10.55 0.22
C ILE A 543 25.40 -10.83 0.33
N TYR A 544 24.71 -11.14 -0.77
CA TYR A 544 23.25 -11.28 -0.73
C TYR A 544 22.80 -12.45 0.15
N THR A 545 23.60 -13.52 0.28
CA THR A 545 23.30 -14.66 1.16
C THR A 545 23.35 -14.31 2.63
N LYS A 546 24.07 -13.24 3.00
CA LYS A 546 24.07 -12.69 4.36
C LYS A 546 22.80 -11.92 4.69
N ILE A 547 22.04 -11.52 3.67
CA ILE A 547 20.90 -10.61 3.80
C ILE A 547 19.58 -11.35 3.61
N TYR A 548 19.45 -12.12 2.52
CA TYR A 548 18.20 -12.82 2.18
C TYR A 548 17.92 -13.97 3.14
N SER A 549 16.62 -14.14 3.44
CA SER A 549 16.08 -15.26 4.20
C SER A 549 15.21 -16.13 3.29
N TYR A 550 14.81 -17.29 3.79
CA TYR A 550 13.93 -18.22 3.10
C TYR A 550 12.53 -18.17 3.70
N TYR A 551 11.53 -17.93 2.85
CA TYR A 551 10.12 -17.95 3.24
C TYR A 551 9.40 -19.08 2.53
N ALA A 552 8.97 -20.10 3.27
CA ALA A 552 8.47 -21.34 2.68
C ALA A 552 7.23 -21.15 1.78
N ASP A 553 6.40 -20.17 2.07
CA ASP A 553 5.19 -19.83 1.31
C ASP A 553 5.50 -19.23 -0.08
N THR A 554 6.60 -18.49 -0.23
CA THR A 554 7.03 -17.92 -1.53
C THR A 554 8.09 -18.75 -2.23
N ASP A 555 8.99 -19.37 -1.46
CA ASP A 555 10.25 -19.89 -1.97
C ASP A 555 10.27 -21.41 -2.12
N ALA A 556 9.29 -22.15 -1.58
CA ALA A 556 9.29 -23.61 -1.64
C ALA A 556 9.32 -24.18 -3.06
N ASN A 557 8.79 -23.45 -4.04
CA ASN A 557 8.78 -23.84 -5.45
C ASN A 557 9.90 -23.20 -6.28
N ASN A 558 10.81 -22.44 -5.65
CA ASN A 558 11.89 -21.76 -6.35
C ASN A 558 12.99 -22.77 -6.70
N THR A 559 13.21 -23.02 -7.99
CA THR A 559 14.20 -23.97 -8.51
C THR A 559 15.65 -23.59 -8.20
N LEU A 560 15.90 -22.34 -7.83
CA LEU A 560 17.21 -21.86 -7.39
C LEU A 560 17.48 -22.17 -5.90
N ILE A 561 16.48 -22.65 -5.16
CA ILE A 561 16.60 -22.93 -3.73
C ILE A 561 16.61 -24.44 -3.47
N LYS A 562 17.49 -24.88 -2.58
CA LYS A 562 17.46 -26.24 -2.01
C LYS A 562 17.75 -26.18 -0.51
N LYS A 563 17.48 -27.25 0.22
CA LYS A 563 17.97 -27.41 1.60
C LYS A 563 19.23 -28.27 1.59
N ASP A 564 20.20 -27.95 2.45
CA ASP A 564 21.35 -28.81 2.70
C ASP A 564 20.96 -30.04 3.56
N THR A 565 21.94 -30.87 3.91
CA THR A 565 21.73 -32.07 4.75
C THR A 565 21.20 -31.76 6.15
N ASN A 566 21.41 -30.55 6.64
CA ASN A 566 20.95 -30.07 7.95
C ASN A 566 19.62 -29.30 7.85
N GLY A 567 19.01 -29.26 6.65
CA GLY A 567 17.77 -28.54 6.40
C GLY A 567 17.95 -27.04 6.18
N ALA A 568 19.17 -26.50 6.16
CA ALA A 568 19.41 -25.08 5.98
C ALA A 568 19.16 -24.67 4.51
N PRO A 569 18.37 -23.63 4.25
CA PRO A 569 18.06 -23.19 2.91
C PRO A 569 19.30 -22.59 2.24
N GLN A 570 19.54 -22.97 0.97
CA GLN A 570 20.64 -22.51 0.14
C GLN A 570 20.11 -21.94 -1.17
N LEU A 571 20.69 -20.83 -1.63
CA LEU A 571 20.39 -20.22 -2.92
C LEU A 571 21.52 -20.51 -3.92
N LYS A 572 21.16 -20.89 -5.14
CA LYS A 572 22.09 -21.13 -6.25
C LYS A 572 22.55 -19.79 -6.83
N GLY A 573 23.85 -19.54 -6.79
CA GLY A 573 24.46 -18.40 -7.47
C GLY A 573 24.47 -18.55 -8.99
N VAL A 574 24.82 -17.45 -9.68
CA VAL A 574 25.00 -17.44 -11.15
C VAL A 574 26.13 -18.36 -11.61
N ASP A 575 27.06 -18.67 -10.71
CA ASP A 575 28.14 -19.66 -10.88
C ASP A 575 27.68 -21.11 -10.71
N GLY A 576 26.40 -21.32 -10.40
CA GLY A 576 25.81 -22.63 -10.16
C GLY A 576 26.06 -23.20 -8.76
N VAL A 577 26.76 -22.48 -7.89
CA VAL A 577 27.13 -22.94 -6.55
C VAL A 577 26.04 -22.53 -5.54
N TYR A 578 25.61 -23.50 -4.74
CA TYR A 578 24.63 -23.26 -3.67
C TYR A 578 25.31 -22.73 -2.42
N ARG A 579 24.76 -21.65 -1.86
CA ARG A 579 25.26 -21.00 -0.64
C ARG A 579 24.13 -20.81 0.36
N THR A 580 24.41 -21.06 1.63
CA THR A 580 23.42 -20.97 2.71
C THR A 580 22.91 -19.54 2.91
N LEU A 581 21.60 -19.38 2.95
CA LEU A 581 20.93 -18.13 3.32
C LEU A 581 21.05 -17.93 4.83
N MET A 582 21.56 -16.78 5.24
CA MET A 582 21.81 -16.41 6.64
C MET A 582 20.95 -15.25 7.12
N GLY A 583 20.12 -14.68 6.24
CA GLY A 583 19.17 -13.64 6.62
C GLY A 583 18.12 -14.18 7.58
N SER A 584 17.67 -13.31 8.48
CA SER A 584 16.67 -13.65 9.50
C SER A 584 15.87 -12.43 9.90
N THR A 585 14.69 -12.67 10.44
CA THR A 585 13.78 -11.61 10.87
C THR A 585 14.02 -11.18 12.31
N CYS A 586 13.85 -9.89 12.57
CA CYS A 586 13.73 -9.32 13.90
C CYS A 586 12.27 -9.14 14.25
N ASN A 587 11.77 -9.91 15.21
CA ASN A 587 10.46 -9.77 15.80
C ASN A 587 10.52 -9.79 17.33
N VAL A 588 9.37 -9.62 17.97
CA VAL A 588 9.28 -9.49 19.44
C VAL A 588 9.89 -10.68 20.17
N ALA A 589 9.70 -11.88 19.66
CA ALA A 589 10.12 -13.12 20.30
C ALA A 589 11.53 -13.58 19.89
N SER A 590 12.03 -13.14 18.73
CA SER A 590 13.36 -13.51 18.24
C SER A 590 13.91 -12.45 17.29
N CYS A 591 15.18 -12.10 17.45
CA CYS A 591 15.86 -11.17 16.57
C CYS A 591 17.24 -11.71 16.19
N GLY A 592 17.39 -12.26 14.99
CA GLY A 592 18.68 -12.82 14.59
C GLY A 592 19.00 -14.19 15.18
N THR A 593 20.21 -14.67 14.91
CA THR A 593 20.70 -16.02 15.23
C THR A 593 21.91 -16.03 16.16
N ASN A 594 22.59 -14.89 16.33
CA ASN A 594 23.74 -14.76 17.23
C ASN A 594 23.30 -14.50 18.68
N THR A 595 22.62 -15.46 19.29
CA THR A 595 22.17 -15.37 20.68
C THR A 595 23.35 -15.34 21.66
N SER A 596 23.11 -14.82 22.86
CA SER A 596 24.09 -14.76 23.93
C SER A 596 23.51 -15.22 25.26
N GLN A 597 24.40 -15.58 26.19
CA GLN A 597 24.05 -16.00 27.54
C GLN A 597 24.85 -15.17 28.55
N ILE A 598 24.16 -14.66 29.58
CA ILE A 598 24.80 -14.00 30.71
C ILE A 598 24.49 -14.82 31.95
N THR A 599 25.52 -15.20 32.69
CA THR A 599 25.40 -15.91 33.97
C THR A 599 25.84 -14.97 35.08
N ALA A 600 24.94 -14.70 36.01
CA ALA A 600 25.21 -13.86 37.17
C ALA A 600 24.43 -14.39 38.38
N ASN A 601 25.05 -14.33 39.56
CA ASN A 601 24.46 -14.82 40.82
C ASN A 601 23.88 -16.25 40.71
N GLY A 602 24.59 -17.13 39.99
CA GLY A 602 24.17 -18.52 39.76
C GLY A 602 22.98 -18.71 38.82
N THR A 603 22.48 -17.66 38.17
CA THR A 603 21.37 -17.72 37.20
C THR A 603 21.88 -17.39 35.80
N THR A 604 21.61 -18.28 34.84
CA THR A 604 21.90 -18.05 33.42
C THR A 604 20.65 -17.56 32.70
N LYS A 605 20.77 -16.47 31.94
CA LYS A 605 19.71 -15.91 31.10
C LYS A 605 20.13 -15.92 29.63
N ASP A 606 19.19 -16.32 28.77
CA ASP A 606 19.32 -16.28 27.32
C ASP A 606 18.85 -14.95 26.75
N TYR A 607 19.58 -14.43 25.77
CA TYR A 607 19.28 -13.18 25.09
C TYR A 607 19.13 -13.38 23.59
N GLN A 608 18.23 -12.61 22.99
CA GLN A 608 17.99 -12.59 21.56
C GLN A 608 19.23 -12.06 20.83
N GLY A 609 19.39 -12.44 19.55
CA GLY A 609 20.49 -11.97 18.73
C GLY A 609 20.35 -10.51 18.28
N THR A 610 21.31 -10.10 17.45
CA THR A 610 21.50 -8.73 16.97
C THR A 610 21.96 -8.66 15.51
N ASN A 611 21.89 -9.77 14.76
CA ASN A 611 22.29 -9.85 13.35
C ASN A 611 21.12 -10.02 12.38
N ALA A 612 19.89 -9.68 12.79
CA ALA A 612 18.73 -9.73 11.92
C ALA A 612 18.88 -8.80 10.71
N THR A 613 18.22 -9.16 9.61
CA THR A 613 18.27 -8.44 8.32
C THR A 613 16.89 -8.00 7.83
N HIS A 614 15.83 -8.55 8.40
CA HIS A 614 14.45 -8.21 8.07
C HIS A 614 13.72 -7.63 9.28
N SER A 615 12.83 -6.69 9.01
CA SER A 615 12.02 -5.99 10.01
C SER A 615 10.68 -6.67 10.24
N SER A 616 10.01 -6.31 11.34
CA SER A 616 8.65 -6.70 11.64
C SER A 616 7.85 -5.58 12.30
N ILE A 617 6.53 -5.60 12.09
CA ILE A 617 5.55 -4.76 12.77
C ILE A 617 4.37 -5.67 13.14
N ALA A 618 4.07 -5.76 14.43
CA ALA A 618 2.92 -6.49 14.94
C ALA A 618 2.12 -5.59 15.89
N ILE A 619 0.80 -5.72 15.83
CA ILE A 619 -0.14 -5.02 16.69
C ILE A 619 -1.18 -6.04 17.14
N GLY A 620 -1.31 -6.23 18.44
CA GLY A 620 -2.37 -7.03 19.04
C GLY A 620 -2.03 -8.49 19.27
N SER A 621 -3.04 -9.35 19.24
CA SER A 621 -2.98 -10.80 19.42
C SER A 621 -2.21 -11.46 18.29
N VAL A 622 -0.92 -11.75 18.51
CA VAL A 622 -0.03 -12.27 17.49
C VAL A 622 0.75 -13.46 18.04
N THR A 623 0.75 -14.56 17.30
CA THR A 623 1.46 -15.79 17.68
C THR A 623 2.66 -15.99 16.78
N ARG A 624 3.78 -16.43 17.37
CA ARG A 624 4.96 -16.87 16.63
C ARG A 624 4.82 -18.33 16.21
N ASP A 625 5.04 -18.60 14.93
CA ASP A 625 5.28 -19.93 14.42
C ASP A 625 6.74 -20.32 14.69
N THR A 626 6.96 -21.29 15.58
CA THR A 626 8.31 -21.69 15.99
C THR A 626 9.10 -22.41 14.88
N SER A 627 8.43 -22.93 13.86
CA SER A 627 9.08 -23.63 12.74
C SER A 627 9.65 -22.67 11.69
N THR A 628 8.98 -21.55 11.47
CA THR A 628 9.35 -20.53 10.46
C THR A 628 9.91 -19.26 11.08
N ASN A 629 9.80 -19.10 12.40
CA ASN A 629 10.11 -17.88 13.13
C ASN A 629 9.26 -16.66 12.70
N MET A 630 8.10 -16.90 12.06
CA MET A 630 7.22 -15.84 11.56
C MET A 630 6.07 -15.55 12.51
N LEU A 631 5.68 -14.27 12.60
CA LEU A 631 4.51 -13.80 13.32
C LEU A 631 3.25 -13.96 12.48
N LYS A 632 2.18 -14.44 13.12
CA LYS A 632 0.85 -14.60 12.55
C LYS A 632 -0.18 -13.89 13.43
N ALA A 633 -0.95 -12.99 12.83
CA ALA A 633 -2.08 -12.37 13.51
C ALA A 633 -3.14 -13.43 13.84
N ASN A 634 -3.59 -13.48 15.10
CA ASN A 634 -4.62 -14.40 15.53
C ASN A 634 -5.97 -14.00 14.90
N ARG A 635 -6.79 -15.01 14.58
CA ARG A 635 -8.10 -14.82 13.90
C ARG A 635 -9.29 -15.16 14.80
N ASP A 636 -9.03 -15.44 16.07
CA ASP A 636 -10.08 -15.79 17.03
C ASP A 636 -10.97 -14.59 17.31
N GLN A 637 -12.24 -14.83 17.64
CA GLN A 637 -13.23 -13.77 17.90
C GLN A 637 -12.80 -12.80 19.02
N ALA A 638 -12.03 -13.27 19.99
CA ALA A 638 -11.54 -12.46 21.10
C ALA A 638 -10.21 -11.71 20.80
N SER A 639 -9.64 -11.88 19.60
CA SER A 639 -8.39 -11.23 19.20
C SER A 639 -8.56 -9.70 19.24
N THR A 640 -7.53 -9.00 19.71
CA THR A 640 -7.54 -7.55 19.88
C THR A 640 -6.24 -6.94 19.39
N GLY A 641 -6.22 -5.64 19.16
CA GLY A 641 -5.04 -4.90 18.73
C GLY A 641 -5.38 -3.46 18.44
N ILE A 642 -6.00 -3.24 17.28
CA ILE A 642 -6.43 -1.93 16.81
C ILE A 642 -7.88 -1.71 17.25
N VAL A 643 -8.08 -0.81 18.22
CA VAL A 643 -9.40 -0.56 18.82
C VAL A 643 -9.70 0.94 18.80
N PHE A 644 -10.84 1.32 18.24
CA PHE A 644 -11.38 2.66 18.37
C PHE A 644 -12.38 2.70 19.51
N LYS A 645 -12.26 3.67 20.41
CA LYS A 645 -13.24 3.91 21.47
C LYS A 645 -13.83 5.30 21.32
N ASN A 646 -15.15 5.41 21.43
CA ASN A 646 -15.81 6.72 21.52
C ASN A 646 -15.66 7.31 22.95
N ALA A 647 -16.19 8.52 23.16
CA ALA A 647 -16.14 9.21 24.47
C ALA A 647 -16.87 8.47 25.60
N ALA A 648 -17.83 7.58 25.30
CA ALA A 648 -18.49 6.73 26.28
C ALA A 648 -17.67 5.46 26.62
N GLY A 649 -16.67 5.13 25.80
CA GLY A 649 -15.87 3.91 25.88
C GLY A 649 -16.40 2.74 25.05
N THR A 650 -17.44 2.93 24.23
CA THR A 650 -17.90 1.92 23.28
C THR A 650 -16.78 1.62 22.28
N ALA A 651 -16.37 0.37 22.21
CA ALA A 651 -15.23 -0.07 21.42
C ALA A 651 -15.67 -0.68 20.08
N ILE A 652 -14.98 -0.30 19.00
CA ILE A 652 -14.94 -1.02 17.73
C ILE A 652 -13.56 -1.64 17.64
N ASN A 653 -13.49 -2.97 17.70
CA ASN A 653 -12.25 -3.73 17.61
C ASN A 653 -12.04 -4.20 16.17
N LEU A 654 -10.95 -3.77 15.54
CA LEU A 654 -10.55 -4.18 14.20
C LEU A 654 -9.63 -5.41 14.20
N GLY A 655 -9.29 -5.93 15.37
CA GLY A 655 -8.45 -7.10 15.56
C GLY A 655 -6.96 -6.79 15.55
N SER A 656 -6.15 -7.80 15.24
CA SER A 656 -4.70 -7.76 15.22
C SER A 656 -4.13 -7.70 13.80
N ALA A 657 -2.92 -7.15 13.67
CA ALA A 657 -2.18 -7.11 12.41
C ALA A 657 -0.73 -7.55 12.63
N ALA A 658 -0.16 -8.26 11.66
CA ALA A 658 1.25 -8.62 11.64
C ALA A 658 1.81 -8.48 10.23
N ILE A 659 2.92 -7.76 10.11
CA ILE A 659 3.78 -7.69 8.95
C ILE A 659 5.13 -8.19 9.42
N ASP A 660 5.61 -9.29 8.86
CA ASP A 660 6.85 -9.91 9.29
C ASP A 660 7.73 -10.23 8.08
N GLY A 661 9.05 -10.17 8.26
CA GLY A 661 10.01 -10.45 7.19
C GLY A 661 10.18 -9.31 6.17
N VAL A 662 10.05 -8.05 6.59
CA VAL A 662 10.22 -6.89 5.69
C VAL A 662 11.69 -6.62 5.41
N LEU A 663 12.11 -6.80 4.15
CA LEU A 663 13.44 -6.41 3.67
C LEU A 663 13.37 -5.12 2.84
N ILE A 664 14.24 -4.17 3.14
CA ILE A 664 14.45 -3.00 2.29
C ILE A 664 15.64 -3.30 1.37
N GLN A 665 15.38 -3.58 0.10
CA GLN A 665 16.43 -3.89 -0.87
C GLN A 665 17.28 -2.66 -1.25
N HIS A 666 16.63 -1.50 -1.37
CA HIS A 666 17.24 -0.21 -1.66
C HIS A 666 16.25 0.88 -1.25
N LEU A 667 16.72 1.90 -0.53
CA LEU A 667 15.94 3.09 -0.21
C LEU A 667 16.87 4.27 -0.35
N LYS A 668 16.48 5.27 -1.15
CA LYS A 668 17.24 6.51 -1.30
C LYS A 668 16.31 7.71 -1.12
N ILE A 669 16.60 8.51 -0.12
CA ILE A 669 15.98 9.81 0.12
C ILE A 669 17.03 10.87 -0.18
N LYS A 670 16.68 11.83 -1.02
CA LYS A 670 17.55 12.92 -1.45
C LYS A 670 16.84 14.24 -1.25
N THR A 671 17.53 15.22 -0.68
CA THR A 671 17.00 16.59 -0.64
C THR A 671 16.92 17.16 -2.04
N THR A 672 15.91 17.98 -2.34
CA THR A 672 15.80 18.70 -3.60
C THR A 672 16.04 20.18 -3.35
N GLY A 673 17.30 20.63 -3.42
CA GLY A 673 17.65 22.06 -3.40
C GLY A 673 18.11 22.59 -2.04
N LEU A 674 19.25 22.09 -1.57
CA LEU A 674 20.09 22.82 -0.61
C LEU A 674 21.00 23.83 -1.32
#